data_AF-A6VL92-F1
#
_entry.id   AF-A6VL92-F1
#
_cell.length_a   1.000
_cell.length_b   1.000
_cell.length_c   1.000
_cell.angle_alpha   90.00
_cell.angle_beta   90.00
_cell.angle_gamma   90.00
#
_symmetry.space_group_name_H-M   'P 1'
#
loop_
_entity.id
_entity.type
_entity.pdbx_description
1 polymer ?
#
loop_
_entity_poly.entity_id
_entity_poly.type
_entity_poly.pdbx_seq_one_letter_code
_entity_poly.pdbx_strand_id
1 'polypeptide(L)'
;MKYDLEFARKQVADLEKFRLFRALSGTTDEFRYVFQLIALLLHANHPNLPGFVADAPTGIADFKLTDYQRHYLHEILAQSSDIQFPQIFDRTSYAIDGVYVMGSIASIAQTTSSDLDIWVCLREGLKAREREKLQQKAAALQRWAKQYEVDVNLFLMDQNRFRNFQSSGVMTKENCGSTQYMLLLDEFYRSAIRLAGKPLLWLHLLVEDEKNYESEVDDLIRRGEIDPLEWVDFGGLGKFSANEYFGASLWQLYKGIDAPYKAVIKILLLEEYSWEYPNTRLIASDFKFHLLMGHTEDHHFDPYLEMLERVTDYLTYRKDFKRLDDMRHCFYLKATEDWWYRNESNWRVDLINRLAQDWGWSKETIQDLNLRPFWKIKRVKQSYNKLMQMLMVSYRNLIDFARKHHVDANIVPQDISILTRKIYTAFEELPGKVLLINPQISTDLSEPYLTFVEVTATDRPVKKGWYMLNQAPEVSGFSHPRYTEYSATLHKLVASAYFNGLLMPHTRLHIQSPNVSLPILQEFITNLAETLPVHALPPTNDDLHHPCEIRQLMVAINLSNDPTKQLTDSKMPIQQSDLFSFGSEQQNLVGSIDFIYRNLWNEIRTLHFEGPNAILMALKVLSNKIHHGSTALANIEVYSYSRNYRYSLANIVTALIKKCIDIQLGTNQAANSQSMLRVAGKNWQFFFEERGISLHELPENQELPVNELDKELYAEINKNDSVLPVRYEQNMPEKLQYPSEIDSFASEGFLQFFFEDNSDDTFNVYILDEKNHVEIYHRCDGEKEQKINEINYIYTNADSSGNNPYGIIQQNFNYPQFYRIIHNRYYEGNNPPVHIVPFQRQAKYT
;
A
#
# COMPACT_ATOMS: atom_id res chain seq x y z
N MET A 1 7.83 7.97 -46.35
CA MET A 1 8.81 6.85 -46.52
C MET A 1 8.20 5.74 -47.38
N LYS A 2 8.97 4.94 -48.13
CA LYS A 2 8.41 3.74 -48.79
C LYS A 2 8.37 2.61 -47.76
N TYR A 3 7.17 2.21 -47.38
CA TYR A 3 6.91 1.10 -46.44
C TYR A 3 7.46 -0.22 -47.01
N ASP A 4 8.34 -0.89 -46.25
CA ASP A 4 8.91 -2.20 -46.59
C ASP A 4 8.61 -3.20 -45.46
N LEU A 5 7.50 -3.90 -45.60
CA LEU A 5 7.03 -4.89 -44.63
C LEU A 5 7.96 -6.11 -44.52
N GLU A 6 8.65 -6.49 -45.60
CA GLU A 6 9.58 -7.62 -45.57
C GLU A 6 10.84 -7.27 -44.78
N PHE A 7 11.36 -6.05 -44.96
CA PHE A 7 12.44 -5.53 -44.11
C PHE A 7 12.02 -5.47 -42.65
N ALA A 8 10.83 -4.94 -42.36
CA ALA A 8 10.28 -4.86 -41.00
C ALA A 8 10.18 -6.25 -40.34
N ARG A 9 9.61 -7.23 -41.06
CA ARG A 9 9.50 -8.64 -40.60
C ARG A 9 10.87 -9.22 -40.24
N LYS A 10 11.90 -8.95 -41.04
CA LYS A 10 13.26 -9.43 -40.75
C LYS A 10 13.82 -8.78 -39.48
N GLN A 11 13.73 -7.46 -39.35
CA GLN A 11 14.27 -6.72 -38.20
C GLN A 11 13.60 -7.17 -36.89
N VAL A 12 12.26 -7.28 -36.89
CA VAL A 12 11.51 -7.74 -35.71
C VAL A 12 11.86 -9.20 -35.37
N ALA A 13 11.99 -10.08 -36.36
CA ALA A 13 12.37 -11.48 -36.11
C ALA A 13 13.78 -11.61 -35.52
N ASP A 14 14.73 -10.78 -35.93
CA ASP A 14 16.08 -10.78 -35.38
C ASP A 14 16.11 -10.21 -33.95
N LEU A 15 15.32 -9.17 -33.67
CA LEU A 15 15.10 -8.65 -32.32
C LEU A 15 14.46 -9.70 -31.39
N GLU A 16 13.44 -10.43 -31.85
CA GLU A 16 12.79 -11.49 -31.08
C GLU A 16 13.77 -12.59 -30.67
N LYS A 17 14.62 -13.05 -31.60
CA LYS A 17 15.68 -14.03 -31.32
C LYS A 17 16.68 -13.50 -30.29
N PHE A 18 17.09 -12.24 -30.44
CA PHE A 18 18.03 -11.60 -29.53
C PHE A 18 17.47 -11.50 -28.11
N ARG A 19 16.22 -11.08 -27.98
CA ARG A 19 15.52 -11.01 -26.69
C ARG A 19 15.36 -12.38 -26.07
N LEU A 20 14.98 -13.40 -26.84
CA LEU A 20 14.87 -14.77 -26.36
C LEU A 20 16.21 -15.29 -25.82
N PHE A 21 17.31 -15.04 -26.55
CA PHE A 21 18.65 -15.40 -26.10
C PHE A 21 19.01 -14.71 -24.78
N ARG A 22 18.78 -13.39 -24.66
CA ARG A 22 19.03 -12.63 -23.43
C ARG A 22 18.16 -13.12 -22.27
N ALA A 23 16.88 -13.39 -22.51
CA ALA A 23 15.92 -13.84 -21.50
C ALA A 23 16.34 -15.15 -20.82
N LEU A 24 16.99 -16.06 -21.55
CA LEU A 24 17.44 -17.37 -21.06
C LEU A 24 18.89 -17.35 -20.51
N SER A 25 19.60 -16.25 -20.71
CA SER A 25 21.01 -16.10 -20.34
C SER A 25 21.14 -15.68 -18.87
N GLY A 26 21.82 -16.50 -18.06
CA GLY A 26 22.06 -16.19 -16.64
C GLY A 26 20.81 -16.30 -15.75
N THR A 27 19.79 -17.04 -16.18
CA THR A 27 18.58 -17.36 -15.38
C THR A 27 18.71 -18.71 -14.67
N THR A 28 17.77 -19.03 -13.75
CA THR A 28 17.78 -20.33 -13.06
C THR A 28 17.29 -21.41 -14.02
N ASP A 29 17.58 -22.67 -13.72
CA ASP A 29 17.03 -23.78 -14.49
C ASP A 29 15.51 -23.87 -14.30
N GLU A 30 15.00 -23.55 -13.11
CA GLU A 30 13.58 -23.43 -12.80
C GLU A 30 12.88 -22.38 -13.68
N PHE A 31 13.46 -21.17 -13.77
CA PHE A 31 12.94 -20.10 -14.63
C PHE A 31 12.98 -20.54 -16.09
N ARG A 32 14.11 -21.10 -16.56
CA ARG A 32 14.28 -21.58 -17.94
C ARG A 32 13.25 -22.66 -18.27
N TYR A 33 12.97 -23.56 -17.32
CA TYR A 33 11.98 -24.63 -17.46
C TYR A 33 10.57 -24.06 -17.62
N VAL A 34 10.13 -23.17 -16.72
CA VAL A 34 8.82 -22.53 -16.79
C VAL A 34 8.67 -21.69 -18.07
N PHE A 35 9.64 -20.83 -18.35
CA PHE A 35 9.64 -19.90 -19.48
C PHE A 35 9.53 -20.63 -20.83
N GLN A 36 10.27 -21.73 -21.01
CA GLN A 36 10.24 -22.48 -22.27
C GLN A 36 8.97 -23.33 -22.45
N LEU A 37 8.27 -23.70 -21.38
CA LEU A 37 7.11 -24.58 -21.45
C LEU A 37 5.77 -23.86 -21.42
N ILE A 38 5.70 -22.63 -20.89
CA ILE A 38 4.41 -21.95 -20.66
C ILE A 38 3.56 -21.85 -21.94
N ALA A 39 4.16 -21.52 -23.08
CA ALA A 39 3.45 -21.43 -24.35
C ALA A 39 2.95 -22.80 -24.84
N LEU A 40 3.73 -23.88 -24.65
CA LEU A 40 3.29 -25.24 -24.95
C LEU A 40 2.10 -25.65 -24.07
N LEU A 41 2.17 -25.35 -22.77
CA LEU A 41 1.12 -25.72 -21.83
C LEU A 41 -0.17 -24.90 -22.05
N LEU A 42 -0.06 -23.67 -22.55
CA LEU A 42 -1.22 -22.91 -23.04
C LEU A 42 -1.79 -23.53 -24.32
N HIS A 43 -0.93 -23.95 -25.25
CA HIS A 43 -1.32 -24.57 -26.52
C HIS A 43 -2.07 -25.89 -26.34
N ALA A 44 -1.55 -26.81 -25.53
CA ALA A 44 -2.05 -28.16 -25.37
C ALA A 44 -2.96 -28.31 -24.13
N ASN A 45 -3.97 -29.17 -24.18
CA ASN A 45 -4.81 -29.49 -23.02
C ASN A 45 -4.95 -31.01 -22.90
N HIS A 46 -4.05 -31.64 -22.15
CA HIS A 46 -3.99 -33.09 -22.00
C HIS A 46 -3.86 -33.48 -20.52
N PRO A 47 -4.51 -34.55 -20.01
CA PRO A 47 -4.48 -34.92 -18.59
C PRO A 47 -3.09 -35.10 -17.98
N ASN A 48 -2.10 -35.50 -18.78
CA ASN A 48 -0.71 -35.67 -18.33
C ASN A 48 0.12 -34.37 -18.35
N LEU A 49 -0.45 -33.25 -18.83
CA LEU A 49 0.23 -31.96 -18.87
C LEU A 49 -0.25 -31.05 -17.73
N PRO A 50 0.66 -30.26 -17.13
CA PRO A 50 0.28 -29.22 -16.19
C PRO A 50 -0.77 -28.25 -16.76
N GLY A 51 -1.66 -27.78 -15.89
CA GLY A 51 -2.72 -26.85 -16.27
C GLY A 51 -3.90 -27.48 -17.01
N PHE A 52 -4.00 -28.81 -17.08
CA PHE A 52 -5.16 -29.47 -17.68
C PHE A 52 -6.48 -29.04 -17.03
N VAL A 53 -7.44 -28.66 -17.87
CA VAL A 53 -8.81 -28.36 -17.48
C VAL A 53 -9.75 -28.98 -18.51
N ALA A 54 -10.64 -29.87 -18.09
CA ALA A 54 -11.60 -30.51 -19.00
C ALA A 54 -12.40 -29.46 -19.80
N ASP A 55 -12.54 -29.70 -21.11
CA ASP A 55 -13.18 -28.84 -22.10
C ASP A 55 -12.51 -27.45 -22.30
N ALA A 56 -11.33 -27.19 -21.75
CA ALA A 56 -10.63 -25.95 -22.04
C ALA A 56 -10.22 -25.92 -23.52
N PRO A 57 -10.49 -24.80 -24.24
CA PRO A 57 -10.16 -24.68 -25.64
C PRO A 57 -8.64 -24.67 -25.82
N THR A 58 -8.18 -25.08 -27.01
CA THR A 58 -6.76 -25.34 -27.29
C THR A 58 -6.28 -24.62 -28.54
N GLY A 59 -4.96 -24.60 -28.68
CA GLY A 59 -4.29 -24.10 -29.87
C GLY A 59 -3.93 -22.63 -29.79
N ILE A 60 -2.73 -22.34 -30.29
CA ILE A 60 -2.19 -21.01 -30.51
C ILE A 60 -1.93 -20.91 -32.01
N ALA A 61 -2.33 -19.81 -32.64
CA ALA A 61 -2.08 -19.57 -34.05
C ALA A 61 -0.59 -19.74 -34.40
N ASP A 62 -0.29 -20.40 -35.51
CA ASP A 62 1.08 -20.62 -36.02
C ASP A 62 2.08 -21.21 -35.00
N PHE A 63 1.60 -21.95 -33.99
CA PHE A 63 2.44 -22.54 -32.96
C PHE A 63 3.45 -23.53 -33.55
N LYS A 64 4.71 -23.43 -33.13
CA LYS A 64 5.80 -24.33 -33.54
C LYS A 64 6.56 -24.81 -32.31
N LEU A 65 6.77 -26.13 -32.25
CA LEU A 65 7.51 -26.75 -31.15
C LEU A 65 9.01 -26.45 -31.22
N THR A 66 9.57 -25.92 -30.14
CA THR A 66 11.01 -25.82 -29.94
C THR A 66 11.62 -27.21 -29.68
N ASP A 67 12.95 -27.34 -29.82
CA ASP A 67 13.64 -28.60 -29.50
C ASP A 67 13.43 -28.99 -28.03
N TYR A 68 13.46 -28.01 -27.13
CA TYR A 68 13.19 -28.21 -25.69
C TYR A 68 11.79 -28.76 -25.43
N GLN A 69 10.77 -28.18 -26.08
CA GLN A 69 9.38 -28.61 -25.95
C GLN A 69 9.16 -30.01 -26.54
N ARG A 70 9.81 -30.34 -27.67
CA ARG A 70 9.75 -31.70 -28.25
C ARG A 70 10.34 -32.74 -27.31
N HIS A 71 11.48 -32.42 -26.70
CA HIS A 71 12.12 -33.30 -25.73
C HIS A 71 11.24 -33.52 -24.50
N TYR A 72 10.71 -32.43 -23.91
CA TYR A 72 9.79 -32.49 -22.78
C TYR A 72 8.56 -33.36 -23.06
N LEU A 73 7.93 -33.17 -24.22
CA LEU A 73 6.78 -33.98 -24.63
C LEU A 73 7.18 -35.46 -24.80
N HIS A 74 8.34 -35.74 -25.38
CA HIS A 74 8.82 -37.12 -25.50
C HIS A 74 9.02 -37.78 -24.13
N GLU A 75 9.58 -37.07 -23.15
CA GLU A 75 9.78 -37.61 -21.80
C GLU A 75 8.48 -37.89 -21.06
N ILE A 76 7.52 -36.96 -21.11
CA ILE A 76 6.22 -37.12 -20.43
C ILE A 76 5.34 -38.16 -21.13
N LEU A 77 5.42 -38.24 -22.46
CA LEU A 77 4.51 -39.03 -23.29
C LEU A 77 5.09 -40.37 -23.73
N ALA A 78 6.36 -40.67 -23.45
CA ALA A 78 6.91 -42.03 -23.60
C ALA A 78 6.13 -43.08 -22.78
N GLN A 79 5.30 -42.66 -21.83
CA GLN A 79 4.41 -43.53 -21.04
C GLN A 79 2.96 -43.60 -21.59
N SER A 80 2.61 -42.84 -22.64
CA SER A 80 1.28 -42.80 -23.23
C SER A 80 1.36 -42.62 -24.74
N SER A 81 1.20 -43.71 -25.50
CA SER A 81 1.06 -43.69 -26.95
C SER A 81 -0.23 -42.94 -27.34
N ASP A 82 -0.07 -41.92 -28.20
CA ASP A 82 -1.11 -41.07 -28.83
C ASP A 82 -1.45 -39.75 -28.13
N ILE A 83 -0.54 -38.77 -28.21
CA ILE A 83 -0.96 -37.37 -28.40
C ILE A 83 -0.83 -37.03 -29.88
N GLN A 84 -1.95 -37.07 -30.59
CA GLN A 84 -2.08 -36.32 -31.83
C GLN A 84 -2.35 -34.86 -31.45
N PHE A 85 -1.37 -33.98 -31.64
CA PHE A 85 -1.66 -32.55 -31.72
C PHE A 85 -2.56 -32.38 -32.93
N PRO A 86 -3.84 -31.97 -32.78
CA PRO A 86 -4.69 -31.76 -33.93
C PRO A 86 -4.02 -30.68 -34.79
N GLN A 87 -3.53 -31.07 -35.97
CA GLN A 87 -3.14 -30.11 -37.00
C GLN A 87 -4.44 -29.52 -37.54
N ILE A 88 -4.96 -28.52 -36.85
CA ILE A 88 -6.11 -27.79 -37.35
C ILE A 88 -5.60 -26.86 -38.44
N PHE A 89 -5.99 -27.14 -39.69
CA PHE A 89 -5.50 -26.42 -40.87
C PHE A 89 -6.08 -25.00 -40.99
N ASP A 90 -7.06 -24.65 -40.17
CA ASP A 90 -7.73 -23.35 -40.18
C ASP A 90 -7.29 -22.50 -38.97
N ARG A 91 -6.62 -21.37 -39.24
CA ARG A 91 -6.18 -20.41 -38.20
C ARG A 91 -7.34 -19.89 -37.34
N THR A 92 -8.57 -19.87 -37.86
CA THR A 92 -9.76 -19.38 -37.14
C THR A 92 -10.29 -20.36 -36.10
N SER A 93 -9.78 -21.60 -36.09
CA SER A 93 -10.18 -22.63 -35.14
C SER A 93 -9.44 -22.55 -33.80
N TYR A 94 -8.30 -21.85 -33.75
CA TYR A 94 -7.48 -21.74 -32.55
C TYR A 94 -8.07 -20.74 -31.55
N ALA A 95 -7.89 -21.03 -30.27
CA ALA A 95 -8.43 -20.20 -29.20
C ALA A 95 -7.58 -18.95 -28.92
N ILE A 96 -6.27 -19.02 -29.21
CA ILE A 96 -5.29 -18.01 -28.84
C ILE A 96 -4.60 -17.51 -30.11
N ASP A 97 -4.61 -16.19 -30.31
CA ASP A 97 -3.93 -15.53 -31.43
C ASP A 97 -2.43 -15.31 -31.16
N GLY A 98 -2.06 -15.05 -29.91
CA GLY A 98 -0.66 -14.90 -29.53
C GLY A 98 -0.39 -14.87 -28.04
N VAL A 99 0.87 -15.15 -27.68
CA VAL A 99 1.37 -15.20 -26.31
C VAL A 99 2.66 -14.41 -26.23
N TYR A 100 2.66 -13.38 -25.39
CA TYR A 100 3.75 -12.42 -25.27
C TYR A 100 4.11 -12.22 -23.82
N VAL A 101 5.41 -12.28 -23.50
CA VAL A 101 5.92 -11.86 -22.19
C VAL A 101 6.42 -10.42 -22.30
N MET A 102 6.28 -9.63 -21.23
CA MET A 102 6.73 -8.23 -21.17
C MET A 102 7.47 -7.93 -19.86
N GLY A 103 7.88 -6.67 -19.69
CA GLY A 103 8.46 -6.16 -18.44
C GLY A 103 9.99 -6.14 -18.45
N SER A 104 10.63 -6.66 -17.40
CA SER A 104 12.10 -6.65 -17.26
C SER A 104 12.79 -7.82 -17.96
N ILE A 105 12.06 -8.76 -18.55
CA ILE A 105 12.65 -9.92 -19.21
C ILE A 105 13.48 -9.49 -20.43
N ALA A 106 14.63 -10.14 -20.63
CA ALA A 106 15.66 -9.82 -21.62
C ALA A 106 16.37 -8.46 -21.44
N SER A 107 16.13 -7.76 -20.32
CA SER A 107 16.79 -6.50 -19.99
C SER A 107 17.91 -6.67 -18.96
N ILE A 108 18.75 -5.66 -18.81
CA ILE A 108 19.77 -5.58 -17.76
C ILE A 108 19.15 -5.66 -16.35
N ALA A 109 17.88 -5.24 -16.21
CA ALA A 109 17.14 -5.28 -14.95
C ALA A 109 16.44 -6.62 -14.68
N GLN A 110 16.58 -7.63 -15.55
CA GLN A 110 16.10 -8.99 -15.29
C GLN A 110 16.90 -9.61 -14.15
N THR A 111 16.19 -10.12 -13.15
CA THR A 111 16.75 -10.76 -11.95
C THR A 111 16.02 -12.07 -11.68
N THR A 112 16.53 -12.90 -10.76
CA THR A 112 15.81 -14.12 -10.34
C THR A 112 14.45 -13.87 -9.70
N SER A 113 14.24 -12.66 -9.17
CA SER A 113 12.97 -12.19 -8.61
C SER A 113 12.03 -11.56 -9.65
N SER A 114 12.41 -11.50 -10.93
CA SER A 114 11.54 -10.94 -11.97
C SER A 114 10.35 -11.85 -12.24
N ASP A 115 9.18 -11.25 -12.19
CA ASP A 115 7.91 -11.85 -12.55
C ASP A 115 7.75 -12.00 -14.08
N LEU A 116 6.96 -12.99 -14.49
CA LEU A 116 6.58 -13.22 -15.87
C LEU A 116 5.16 -12.70 -16.11
N ASP A 117 5.06 -11.46 -16.54
CA ASP A 117 3.80 -10.87 -17.01
C ASP A 117 3.57 -11.27 -18.47
N ILE A 118 2.56 -12.12 -18.70
CA ILE A 118 2.29 -12.74 -19.99
C ILE A 118 0.89 -12.38 -20.47
N TRP A 119 0.81 -11.75 -21.64
CA TRP A 119 -0.42 -11.47 -22.36
C TRP A 119 -0.79 -12.65 -23.24
N VAL A 120 -1.96 -13.25 -22.99
CA VAL A 120 -2.56 -14.32 -23.77
C VAL A 120 -3.70 -13.73 -24.60
N CYS A 121 -3.41 -13.43 -25.86
CA CYS A 121 -4.33 -12.76 -26.78
C CYS A 121 -5.35 -13.76 -27.31
N LEU A 122 -6.61 -13.57 -26.95
CA LEU A 122 -7.70 -14.45 -27.31
C LEU A 122 -8.24 -14.14 -28.69
N ARG A 123 -8.66 -15.19 -29.41
CA ARG A 123 -9.41 -15.04 -30.66
C ARG A 123 -10.76 -14.35 -30.40
N GLU A 124 -11.15 -13.48 -31.31
CA GLU A 124 -12.49 -12.89 -31.31
C GLU A 124 -13.59 -13.98 -31.45
N GLY A 125 -14.70 -13.78 -30.73
CA GLY A 125 -15.85 -14.68 -30.80
C GLY A 125 -15.78 -15.94 -29.93
N LEU A 126 -14.79 -16.07 -29.04
CA LEU A 126 -14.83 -17.11 -27.99
C LEU A 126 -16.03 -16.91 -27.06
N LYS A 127 -16.76 -18.00 -26.80
CA LYS A 127 -17.92 -18.02 -25.90
C LYS A 127 -17.50 -17.77 -24.45
N ALA A 128 -18.42 -17.26 -23.63
CA ALA A 128 -18.17 -17.00 -22.21
C ALA A 128 -17.63 -18.23 -21.45
N ARG A 129 -18.20 -19.43 -21.70
CA ARG A 129 -17.72 -20.70 -21.11
C ARG A 129 -16.29 -21.04 -21.52
N GLU A 130 -15.91 -20.79 -22.78
CA GLU A 130 -14.56 -21.05 -23.27
C GLU A 130 -13.54 -20.12 -22.60
N ARG A 131 -13.90 -18.84 -22.46
CA ARG A 131 -13.11 -17.83 -21.72
C ARG A 131 -12.93 -18.21 -20.25
N GLU A 132 -14.00 -18.65 -19.59
CA GLU A 132 -13.94 -19.12 -18.21
C GLU A 132 -13.01 -20.33 -18.05
N LYS A 133 -13.06 -21.29 -18.97
CA LYS A 133 -12.18 -22.46 -18.97
C LYS A 133 -10.71 -22.09 -19.21
N LEU A 134 -10.44 -21.13 -20.08
CA LEU A 134 -9.08 -20.57 -20.23
C LEU A 134 -8.61 -19.86 -18.97
N GLN A 135 -9.48 -19.15 -18.27
CA GLN A 135 -9.12 -18.51 -16.99
C GLN A 135 -8.78 -19.56 -15.92
N GLN A 136 -9.55 -20.66 -15.83
CA GLN A 136 -9.25 -21.78 -14.95
C GLN A 136 -7.89 -22.42 -15.28
N LYS A 137 -7.61 -22.61 -16.58
CA LYS A 137 -6.34 -23.13 -17.06
C LYS A 137 -5.17 -22.19 -16.74
N ALA A 138 -5.32 -20.89 -16.97
CA ALA A 138 -4.34 -19.88 -16.60
C ALA A 138 -4.01 -19.95 -15.09
N ALA A 139 -5.03 -19.95 -14.24
CA ALA A 139 -4.84 -20.06 -12.78
C ALA A 139 -4.17 -21.40 -12.36
N ALA A 140 -4.41 -22.49 -13.08
CA ALA A 140 -3.71 -23.76 -12.84
C ALA A 140 -2.23 -23.69 -13.25
N LEU A 141 -1.91 -23.03 -14.37
CA LEU A 141 -0.53 -22.83 -14.82
C LEU A 141 0.26 -21.88 -13.92
N GLN A 142 -0.37 -20.82 -13.40
CA GLN A 142 0.27 -19.93 -12.42
C GLN A 142 0.63 -20.71 -11.14
N ARG A 143 -0.27 -21.57 -10.65
CA ARG A 143 0.02 -22.45 -9.50
C ARG A 143 1.13 -23.46 -9.79
N TRP A 144 1.17 -24.03 -11.00
CA TRP A 144 2.25 -24.91 -11.43
C TRP A 144 3.60 -24.19 -11.45
N ALA A 145 3.68 -23.00 -12.04
CA ALA A 145 4.91 -22.21 -12.07
C ALA A 145 5.39 -21.85 -10.66
N LYS A 146 4.46 -21.55 -9.74
CA LYS A 146 4.79 -21.24 -8.34
C LYS A 146 5.45 -22.40 -7.60
N GLN A 147 5.24 -23.66 -8.02
CA GLN A 147 5.94 -24.82 -7.47
C GLN A 147 7.44 -24.79 -7.74
N TYR A 148 7.87 -24.03 -8.75
CA TYR A 148 9.27 -23.79 -9.12
C TYR A 148 9.77 -22.42 -8.65
N GLU A 149 9.04 -21.77 -7.73
CA GLU A 149 9.34 -20.41 -7.24
C GLU A 149 9.36 -19.33 -8.34
N VAL A 150 8.72 -19.60 -9.48
CA VAL A 150 8.57 -18.62 -10.58
C VAL A 150 7.20 -17.97 -10.49
N ASP A 151 7.18 -16.66 -10.28
CA ASP A 151 5.95 -15.87 -10.30
C ASP A 151 5.53 -15.58 -11.75
N VAL A 152 4.36 -16.10 -12.14
CA VAL A 152 3.78 -15.94 -13.48
C VAL A 152 2.40 -15.31 -13.35
N ASN A 153 2.15 -14.27 -14.14
CA ASN A 153 0.86 -13.61 -14.27
C ASN A 153 0.34 -13.76 -15.70
N LEU A 154 -0.77 -14.49 -15.87
CA LEU A 154 -1.38 -14.74 -17.18
C LEU A 154 -2.61 -13.86 -17.36
N PHE A 155 -2.48 -12.85 -18.22
CA PHE A 155 -3.53 -11.90 -18.54
C PHE A 155 -4.23 -12.30 -19.84
N LEU A 156 -5.51 -12.67 -19.76
CA LEU A 156 -6.31 -12.96 -20.95
C LEU A 156 -6.75 -11.66 -21.63
N MET A 157 -6.20 -11.40 -22.81
CA MET A 157 -6.37 -10.14 -23.54
C MET A 157 -7.40 -10.28 -24.66
N ASP A 158 -8.31 -9.30 -24.75
CA ASP A 158 -9.26 -9.13 -25.86
C ASP A 158 -8.85 -7.87 -26.64
N GLN A 159 -8.47 -8.05 -27.91
CA GLN A 159 -7.87 -7.00 -28.74
C GLN A 159 -8.83 -5.80 -28.93
N ASN A 160 -10.08 -6.09 -29.30
CA ASN A 160 -11.09 -5.06 -29.58
C ASN A 160 -11.50 -4.33 -28.31
N ARG A 161 -11.63 -5.06 -27.19
CA ARG A 161 -11.87 -4.44 -25.89
C ARG A 161 -10.73 -3.53 -25.47
N PHE A 162 -9.48 -3.95 -25.70
CA PHE A 162 -8.30 -3.16 -25.37
C PHE A 162 -8.27 -1.86 -26.21
N ARG A 163 -8.47 -1.92 -27.53
CA ARG A 163 -8.45 -0.75 -28.44
C ARG A 163 -9.52 0.32 -28.15
N ASN A 164 -10.70 -0.11 -27.72
CA ASN A 164 -11.90 0.75 -27.67
C ASN A 164 -12.12 1.46 -26.32
N PHE A 165 -11.17 1.44 -25.37
CA PHE A 165 -11.19 2.19 -24.10
C PHE A 165 -12.37 1.94 -23.12
N GLN A 166 -13.49 1.38 -23.56
CA GLN A 166 -14.78 1.50 -22.88
C GLN A 166 -15.02 0.50 -21.74
N SER A 167 -14.06 -0.35 -21.40
CA SER A 167 -14.26 -1.30 -20.29
C SER A 167 -12.96 -1.96 -19.83
N SER A 168 -11.97 -1.21 -19.36
CA SER A 168 -11.01 -1.81 -18.42
C SER A 168 -11.76 -2.14 -17.12
N GLY A 169 -11.69 -3.39 -16.67
CA GLY A 169 -12.36 -3.84 -15.45
C GLY A 169 -11.88 -3.12 -14.18
N VAL A 170 -12.55 -3.45 -13.07
CA VAL A 170 -12.19 -3.05 -11.69
C VAL A 170 -10.69 -3.24 -11.44
N MET A 171 -10.03 -2.30 -10.73
CA MET A 171 -8.62 -2.42 -10.40
C MET A 171 -8.33 -3.75 -9.69
N THR A 172 -7.31 -4.47 -10.15
CA THR A 172 -6.77 -5.64 -9.47
C THR A 172 -5.47 -5.27 -8.77
N LYS A 173 -4.89 -6.18 -7.97
CA LYS A 173 -3.54 -6.01 -7.38
C LYS A 173 -2.46 -5.67 -8.43
N GLU A 174 -2.73 -5.98 -9.70
CA GLU A 174 -1.79 -5.88 -10.83
C GLU A 174 -2.16 -4.81 -11.86
N ASN A 175 -3.35 -4.19 -11.81
CA ASN A 175 -3.78 -3.24 -12.84
C ASN A 175 -4.50 -2.00 -12.27
N CYS A 176 -4.14 -0.82 -12.79
CA CYS A 176 -4.73 0.50 -12.48
C CYS A 176 -6.00 0.84 -13.28
N GLY A 177 -6.61 -0.15 -13.93
CA GLY A 177 -7.82 0.04 -14.73
C GLY A 177 -7.56 0.92 -15.96
N SER A 178 -8.43 1.90 -16.23
CA SER A 178 -8.40 2.77 -17.41
C SER A 178 -7.35 3.89 -17.35
N THR A 179 -6.66 4.06 -16.21
CA THR A 179 -5.88 5.28 -15.91
C THR A 179 -4.45 5.30 -16.44
N GLN A 180 -3.96 4.22 -17.05
CA GLN A 180 -2.59 4.07 -17.58
C GLN A 180 -2.52 3.27 -18.89
N TYR A 181 -3.61 3.28 -19.66
CA TYR A 181 -3.74 2.43 -20.84
C TYR A 181 -2.60 2.59 -21.87
N MET A 182 -2.25 3.82 -22.24
CA MET A 182 -1.21 4.11 -23.23
C MET A 182 0.19 3.85 -22.67
N LEU A 183 0.41 4.13 -21.39
CA LEU A 183 1.70 3.86 -20.73
C LEU A 183 1.95 2.36 -20.57
N LEU A 184 0.89 1.57 -20.31
CA LEU A 184 0.96 0.12 -20.31
C LEU A 184 1.25 -0.42 -21.72
N LEU A 185 0.61 0.17 -22.75
CA LEU A 185 0.86 -0.21 -24.15
C LEU A 185 2.28 0.17 -24.61
N ASP A 186 2.79 1.33 -24.20
CA ASP A 186 4.20 1.71 -24.38
C ASP A 186 5.15 0.68 -23.73
N GLU A 187 4.91 0.33 -22.46
CA GLU A 187 5.68 -0.70 -21.77
C GLU A 187 5.61 -2.06 -22.48
N PHE A 188 4.41 -2.46 -22.95
CA PHE A 188 4.24 -3.69 -23.70
C PHE A 188 5.04 -3.64 -25.01
N TYR A 189 4.85 -2.64 -25.86
CA TYR A 189 5.52 -2.58 -27.16
C TYR A 189 7.05 -2.48 -27.06
N ARG A 190 7.58 -1.71 -26.11
CA ARG A 190 9.04 -1.60 -25.96
C ARG A 190 9.69 -2.81 -25.32
N SER A 191 8.95 -3.71 -24.67
CA SER A 191 9.52 -4.86 -23.94
C SER A 191 9.06 -6.25 -24.40
N ALA A 192 8.00 -6.33 -25.21
CA ALA A 192 7.38 -7.60 -25.57
C ALA A 192 8.35 -8.59 -26.24
N ILE A 193 8.24 -9.85 -25.85
CA ILE A 193 8.87 -11.00 -26.49
C ILE A 193 7.76 -11.96 -26.87
N ARG A 194 7.64 -12.27 -28.15
CA ARG A 194 6.67 -13.24 -28.64
C ARG A 194 7.14 -14.65 -28.30
N LEU A 195 6.39 -15.34 -27.44
CA LEU A 195 6.64 -16.74 -27.09
C LEU A 195 6.02 -17.70 -28.11
N ALA A 196 4.84 -17.35 -28.63
CA ALA A 196 4.15 -18.06 -29.70
C ALA A 196 3.05 -17.17 -30.31
N GLY A 197 2.56 -17.52 -31.49
CA GLY A 197 1.44 -16.81 -32.11
C GLY A 197 1.77 -15.96 -33.32
N LYS A 198 0.74 -15.24 -33.75
CA LYS A 198 0.83 -14.15 -34.71
C LYS A 198 1.81 -13.07 -34.23
N PRO A 199 2.49 -12.33 -35.12
CA PRO A 199 3.26 -11.14 -34.77
C PRO A 199 2.39 -9.94 -34.40
N LEU A 200 2.98 -8.95 -33.71
CA LEU A 200 2.34 -7.66 -33.41
C LEU A 200 2.40 -6.73 -34.63
N LEU A 201 1.26 -6.26 -35.14
CA LEU A 201 1.23 -5.38 -36.30
C LEU A 201 2.00 -4.08 -36.05
N TRP A 202 1.77 -3.46 -34.90
CA TRP A 202 2.35 -2.15 -34.56
C TRP A 202 3.89 -2.11 -34.69
N LEU A 203 4.59 -3.18 -34.31
CA LEU A 203 6.05 -3.27 -34.42
C LEU A 203 6.57 -3.33 -35.87
N HIS A 204 5.69 -3.66 -36.82
CA HIS A 204 6.03 -3.82 -38.24
C HIS A 204 5.59 -2.62 -39.09
N LEU A 205 4.82 -1.70 -38.51
CA LEU A 205 4.27 -0.54 -39.21
C LEU A 205 4.82 0.78 -38.63
N LEU A 206 5.67 1.43 -39.43
CA LEU A 206 6.11 2.79 -39.11
C LEU A 206 5.08 3.80 -39.62
N VAL A 207 4.52 4.55 -38.68
CA VAL A 207 3.56 5.63 -38.92
C VAL A 207 4.23 6.95 -38.50
N GLU A 208 4.16 7.99 -39.33
CA GLU A 208 4.84 9.27 -39.04
C GLU A 208 4.21 10.01 -37.84
N ASP A 209 2.89 9.96 -37.71
CA ASP A 209 2.14 10.47 -36.55
C ASP A 209 1.24 9.35 -36.00
N GLU A 210 1.54 8.88 -34.79
CA GLU A 210 0.80 7.80 -34.13
C GLU A 210 -0.71 8.07 -33.96
N LYS A 211 -1.17 9.33 -34.08
CA LYS A 211 -2.61 9.67 -34.14
C LYS A 211 -3.30 9.12 -35.39
N ASN A 212 -2.56 8.91 -36.47
CA ASN A 212 -3.07 8.42 -37.75
C ASN A 212 -2.96 6.89 -37.88
N TYR A 213 -2.39 6.19 -36.89
CA TYR A 213 -2.13 4.75 -36.97
C TYR A 213 -3.37 3.95 -37.40
N GLU A 214 -4.50 4.21 -36.75
CA GLU A 214 -5.76 3.51 -37.04
C GLU A 214 -6.19 3.70 -38.50
N SER A 215 -6.16 4.95 -39.00
CA SER A 215 -6.54 5.26 -40.38
C SER A 215 -5.57 4.69 -41.40
N GLU A 216 -4.27 4.62 -41.09
CA GLU A 216 -3.28 4.03 -41.97
C GLU A 216 -3.41 2.51 -42.06
N VAL A 217 -3.69 1.84 -40.93
CA VAL A 217 -3.99 0.40 -40.91
C VAL A 217 -5.24 0.11 -41.75
N ASP A 218 -6.32 0.88 -41.58
CA ASP A 218 -7.54 0.73 -42.38
C ASP A 218 -7.29 0.90 -43.89
N ASP A 219 -6.45 1.87 -44.26
CA ASP A 219 -6.03 2.09 -45.65
C ASP A 219 -5.26 0.90 -46.21
N LEU A 220 -4.29 0.36 -45.47
CA LEU A 220 -3.48 -0.79 -45.88
C LEU A 220 -4.32 -2.07 -46.02
N ILE A 221 -5.29 -2.27 -45.13
CA ILE A 221 -6.26 -3.37 -45.21
C ILE A 221 -7.12 -3.22 -46.46
N ARG A 222 -7.68 -2.02 -46.72
CA ARG A 222 -8.50 -1.76 -47.91
C ARG A 222 -7.75 -1.95 -49.22
N ARG A 223 -6.44 -1.68 -49.23
CA ARG A 223 -5.56 -1.90 -50.39
C ARG A 223 -5.11 -3.35 -50.53
N GLY A 224 -5.40 -4.22 -49.55
CA GLY A 224 -4.97 -5.62 -49.53
C GLY A 224 -3.47 -5.80 -49.28
N GLU A 225 -2.80 -4.77 -48.74
CA GLU A 225 -1.37 -4.82 -48.40
C GLU A 225 -1.14 -5.55 -47.06
N ILE A 226 -2.16 -5.57 -46.20
CA ILE A 226 -2.15 -6.25 -44.90
C ILE A 226 -3.42 -7.10 -44.77
N ASP A 227 -3.26 -8.36 -44.40
CA ASP A 227 -4.36 -9.22 -43.95
C ASP A 227 -4.47 -9.17 -42.41
N PRO A 228 -5.57 -8.64 -41.84
CA PRO A 228 -5.78 -8.58 -40.39
C PRO A 228 -5.65 -9.93 -39.68
N LEU A 229 -5.92 -11.05 -40.36
CA LEU A 229 -5.85 -12.38 -39.77
C LEU A 229 -4.41 -12.83 -39.48
N GLU A 230 -3.40 -12.16 -40.04
CA GLU A 230 -1.99 -12.47 -39.80
C GLU A 230 -1.42 -11.84 -38.54
N TRP A 231 -2.13 -10.91 -37.89
CA TRP A 231 -1.56 -10.07 -36.84
C TRP A 231 -2.38 -10.08 -35.55
N VAL A 232 -1.71 -9.73 -34.45
CA VAL A 232 -2.34 -9.16 -33.26
C VAL A 232 -2.12 -7.65 -33.31
N ASP A 233 -3.17 -6.87 -33.11
CA ASP A 233 -3.07 -5.40 -33.19
C ASP A 233 -3.87 -4.72 -32.07
N PHE A 234 -3.13 -4.12 -31.14
CA PHE A 234 -3.66 -3.36 -30.00
C PHE A 234 -3.85 -1.87 -30.29
N GLY A 235 -3.53 -1.40 -31.50
CA GLY A 235 -3.67 0.00 -31.90
C GLY A 235 -2.41 0.84 -31.71
N GLY A 236 -2.49 2.11 -32.12
CA GLY A 236 -1.37 3.06 -32.04
C GLY A 236 -1.26 3.76 -30.69
N LEU A 237 -0.16 4.49 -30.47
CA LEU A 237 0.10 5.27 -29.24
C LEU A 237 -0.47 6.70 -29.28
N GLY A 238 -1.20 7.07 -30.34
CA GLY A 238 -1.67 8.44 -30.57
C GLY A 238 -2.75 8.96 -29.61
N LYS A 239 -3.30 8.11 -28.75
CA LYS A 239 -4.35 8.50 -27.77
C LYS A 239 -3.77 8.93 -26.42
N PHE A 240 -2.45 8.94 -26.26
CA PHE A 240 -1.80 9.37 -25.01
C PHE A 240 -2.16 10.81 -24.66
N SER A 241 -2.55 11.03 -23.40
CA SER A 241 -3.10 12.31 -22.93
C SER A 241 -2.57 12.68 -21.55
N ALA A 242 -2.70 13.97 -21.20
CA ALA A 242 -2.31 14.50 -19.89
C ALA A 242 -3.00 13.77 -18.71
N ASN A 243 -4.19 13.20 -18.96
CA ASN A 243 -4.99 12.52 -17.94
C ASN A 243 -4.35 11.24 -17.39
N GLU A 244 -3.47 10.58 -18.16
CA GLU A 244 -2.85 9.33 -17.72
C GLU A 244 -1.68 9.53 -16.74
N TYR A 245 -1.05 10.71 -16.73
CA TYR A 245 0.10 10.98 -15.84
C TYR A 245 -0.27 10.93 -14.36
N PHE A 246 -1.46 11.43 -14.00
CA PHE A 246 -1.89 11.48 -12.60
C PHE A 246 -2.08 10.06 -12.04
N GLY A 247 -2.88 9.22 -12.71
CA GLY A 247 -3.07 7.83 -12.32
C GLY A 247 -1.76 7.03 -12.33
N ALA A 248 -0.89 7.29 -13.32
CA ALA A 248 0.44 6.70 -13.39
C ALA A 248 1.32 7.04 -12.20
N SER A 249 1.32 8.30 -11.76
CA SER A 249 2.14 8.77 -10.64
C SER A 249 1.78 8.06 -9.32
N LEU A 250 0.48 7.95 -9.02
CA LEU A 250 -0.01 7.28 -7.81
C LEU A 250 0.32 5.78 -7.84
N TRP A 251 0.21 5.16 -9.01
CA TRP A 251 0.55 3.74 -9.15
C TRP A 251 2.03 3.45 -8.96
N GLN A 252 2.92 4.30 -9.49
CA GLN A 252 4.36 4.14 -9.23
C GLN A 252 4.68 4.33 -7.75
N LEU A 253 4.02 5.25 -7.05
CA LEU A 253 4.15 5.37 -5.60
C LEU A 253 3.69 4.12 -4.87
N TYR A 254 2.52 3.58 -5.22
CA TYR A 254 2.00 2.35 -4.64
C TYR A 254 2.92 1.16 -4.89
N LYS A 255 3.39 0.97 -6.13
CA LYS A 255 4.37 -0.07 -6.46
C LYS A 255 5.71 0.17 -5.78
N GLY A 256 6.04 1.42 -5.45
CA GLY A 256 7.22 1.81 -4.68
C GLY A 256 7.20 1.35 -3.22
N ILE A 257 6.03 0.98 -2.67
CA ILE A 257 5.93 0.36 -1.35
C ILE A 257 6.64 -0.99 -1.34
N ASP A 258 6.48 -1.80 -2.40
CA ASP A 258 7.08 -3.12 -2.50
C ASP A 258 8.41 -3.08 -3.28
N ALA A 259 8.44 -2.44 -4.46
CA ALA A 259 9.59 -2.42 -5.37
C ALA A 259 10.14 -0.98 -5.58
N PRO A 260 10.82 -0.39 -4.58
CA PRO A 260 11.14 1.04 -4.55
C PRO A 260 12.11 1.47 -5.65
N TYR A 261 13.12 0.65 -5.97
CA TYR A 261 14.09 0.99 -7.02
C TYR A 261 13.45 1.02 -8.41
N LYS A 262 12.61 0.01 -8.73
CA LYS A 262 11.83 -0.05 -9.99
C LYS A 262 10.89 1.15 -10.10
N ALA A 263 10.20 1.48 -9.01
CA ALA A 263 9.27 2.62 -8.96
C ALA A 263 9.96 3.96 -9.19
N VAL A 264 11.14 4.19 -8.61
CA VAL A 264 11.92 5.42 -8.82
C VAL A 264 12.29 5.59 -10.30
N ILE A 265 12.78 4.54 -10.96
CA ILE A 265 13.12 4.58 -12.39
C ILE A 265 11.89 4.93 -13.22
N LYS A 266 10.76 4.26 -12.97
CA LYS A 266 9.52 4.47 -13.72
C LYS A 266 8.88 5.84 -13.47
N ILE A 267 8.87 6.34 -12.23
CA ILE A 267 8.27 7.67 -11.95
C ILE A 267 9.11 8.81 -12.50
N LEU A 268 10.44 8.66 -12.56
CA LEU A 268 11.32 9.63 -13.21
C LEU A 268 11.13 9.62 -14.74
N LEU A 269 10.89 8.45 -15.34
CA LEU A 269 10.49 8.38 -16.75
C LEU A 269 9.17 9.13 -16.99
N LEU A 270 8.18 8.97 -16.11
CA LEU A 270 6.92 9.73 -16.22
C LEU A 270 7.16 11.24 -16.11
N GLU A 271 8.06 11.67 -15.22
CA GLU A 271 8.43 13.08 -15.10
C GLU A 271 9.08 13.59 -16.40
N GLU A 272 9.99 12.82 -16.99
CA GLU A 272 10.59 13.14 -18.29
C GLU A 272 9.54 13.21 -19.40
N TYR A 273 8.67 12.22 -19.51
CA TYR A 273 7.54 12.24 -20.45
C TYR A 273 6.66 13.47 -20.27
N SER A 274 6.44 13.92 -19.04
CA SER A 274 5.62 15.11 -18.74
C SER A 274 6.30 16.42 -19.16
N TRP A 275 7.64 16.42 -19.19
CA TRP A 275 8.43 17.56 -19.65
C TRP A 275 8.34 17.77 -21.17
N GLU A 276 8.17 16.70 -21.95
CA GLU A 276 8.01 16.77 -23.41
C GLU A 276 6.56 17.05 -23.89
N TYR A 277 5.59 17.00 -22.98
CA TYR A 277 4.18 17.19 -23.32
C TYR A 277 3.92 18.59 -23.94
N PRO A 278 3.09 18.72 -25.00
CA PRO A 278 2.15 17.72 -25.56
C PRO A 278 2.72 16.79 -26.62
N ASN A 279 4.00 16.94 -26.98
CA ASN A 279 4.64 16.15 -28.04
C ASN A 279 5.54 15.07 -27.44
N THR A 280 5.04 14.39 -26.40
CA THR A 280 5.79 13.37 -25.68
C THR A 280 6.20 12.24 -26.62
N ARG A 281 7.49 11.91 -26.61
CA ARG A 281 8.03 10.78 -27.35
C ARG A 281 8.16 9.59 -26.41
N LEU A 282 7.26 8.63 -26.63
CA LEU A 282 7.27 7.38 -25.89
C LEU A 282 8.40 6.49 -26.38
N ILE A 283 9.09 5.80 -25.46
CA ILE A 283 10.25 4.94 -25.77
C ILE A 283 9.89 3.90 -26.83
N ALA A 284 8.69 3.32 -26.80
CA ALA A 284 8.29 2.35 -27.82
C ALA A 284 8.35 2.95 -29.23
N SER A 285 7.89 4.19 -29.42
CA SER A 285 7.89 4.85 -30.73
C SER A 285 9.30 5.08 -31.25
N ASP A 286 10.21 5.56 -30.39
CA ASP A 286 11.62 5.76 -30.74
C ASP A 286 12.29 4.41 -31.04
N PHE A 287 12.03 3.40 -30.21
CA PHE A 287 12.48 2.02 -30.41
C PHE A 287 12.06 1.48 -31.79
N LYS A 288 10.78 1.63 -32.15
CA LYS A 288 10.23 1.19 -33.44
C LYS A 288 10.88 1.95 -34.58
N PHE A 289 11.09 3.25 -34.45
CA PHE A 289 11.76 4.07 -35.46
C PHE A 289 13.19 3.55 -35.72
N HIS A 290 14.00 3.38 -34.68
CA HIS A 290 15.38 2.87 -34.82
C HIS A 290 15.43 1.47 -35.44
N LEU A 291 14.51 0.58 -35.02
CA LEU A 291 14.40 -0.77 -35.56
C LEU A 291 14.08 -0.76 -37.06
N LEU A 292 13.06 -0.01 -37.47
CA LEU A 292 12.55 -0.02 -38.85
C LEU A 292 13.36 0.86 -39.81
N MET A 293 14.18 1.78 -39.30
CA MET A 293 15.17 2.54 -40.09
C MET A 293 16.50 1.80 -40.24
N GLY A 294 16.69 0.66 -39.58
CA GLY A 294 17.94 -0.10 -39.60
C GLY A 294 19.06 0.56 -38.80
N HIS A 295 18.73 1.46 -37.87
CA HIS A 295 19.69 2.11 -36.96
C HIS A 295 19.93 1.22 -35.73
N THR A 296 20.37 -0.02 -35.96
CA THR A 296 20.45 -1.04 -34.90
C THR A 296 21.79 -1.13 -34.19
N GLU A 297 22.86 -0.57 -34.76
CA GLU A 297 24.21 -0.65 -34.16
C GLU A 297 24.39 0.28 -32.96
N ASP A 298 23.75 1.45 -32.99
CA ASP A 298 23.86 2.49 -31.95
C ASP A 298 22.79 2.40 -30.86
N HIS A 299 21.79 1.51 -31.00
CA HIS A 299 20.64 1.41 -30.12
C HIS A 299 20.64 0.09 -29.34
N HIS A 300 20.41 0.14 -28.03
CA HIS A 300 20.60 -1.04 -27.16
C HIS A 300 19.42 -2.02 -27.17
N PHE A 301 18.23 -1.54 -27.53
CA PHE A 301 16.95 -2.28 -27.54
C PHE A 301 16.64 -2.98 -26.20
N ASP A 302 17.19 -2.43 -25.12
CA ASP A 302 16.97 -2.86 -23.74
C ASP A 302 16.03 -1.85 -23.06
N PRO A 303 14.81 -2.23 -22.69
CA PRO A 303 13.81 -1.28 -22.21
C PRO A 303 14.23 -0.55 -20.94
N TYR A 304 15.13 -1.10 -20.11
CA TYR A 304 15.61 -0.43 -18.91
C TYR A 304 16.77 0.51 -19.18
N LEU A 305 17.67 0.18 -20.12
CA LEU A 305 18.72 1.11 -20.54
C LEU A 305 18.13 2.35 -21.21
N GLU A 306 17.11 2.19 -22.08
CA GLU A 306 16.43 3.35 -22.69
C GLU A 306 15.81 4.26 -21.62
N MET A 307 15.21 3.69 -20.56
CA MET A 307 14.69 4.48 -19.44
C MET A 307 15.81 5.23 -18.71
N LEU A 308 16.94 4.57 -18.47
CA LEU A 308 18.12 5.18 -17.82
C LEU A 308 18.66 6.34 -18.65
N GLU A 309 18.76 6.18 -19.97
CA GLU A 309 19.27 7.20 -20.88
C GLU A 309 18.34 8.41 -20.96
N ARG A 310 17.04 8.20 -21.20
CA ARG A 310 16.02 9.27 -21.24
C ARG A 310 16.02 10.09 -19.95
N VAL A 311 16.02 9.42 -18.80
CA VAL A 311 16.07 10.10 -17.50
C VAL A 311 17.43 10.77 -17.25
N THR A 312 18.53 10.19 -17.76
CA THR A 312 19.86 10.82 -17.68
C THR A 312 19.89 12.14 -18.44
N ASP A 313 19.39 12.16 -19.68
CA ASP A 313 19.33 13.36 -20.51
C ASP A 313 18.46 14.44 -19.87
N TYR A 314 17.28 14.05 -19.38
CA TYR A 314 16.37 14.94 -18.68
C TYR A 314 17.01 15.58 -17.44
N LEU A 315 17.55 14.77 -16.52
CA LEU A 315 18.14 15.28 -15.28
C LEU A 315 19.41 16.10 -15.55
N THR A 316 20.19 15.75 -16.57
CA THR A 316 21.35 16.52 -17.02
C THR A 316 20.93 17.88 -17.57
N TYR A 317 19.90 17.92 -18.42
CA TYR A 317 19.33 19.17 -18.94
C TYR A 317 18.81 20.06 -17.82
N ARG A 318 18.14 19.47 -16.82
CA ARG A 318 17.66 20.16 -15.60
C ARG A 318 18.79 20.55 -14.63
N LYS A 319 20.03 20.08 -14.87
CA LYS A 319 21.20 20.23 -13.98
C LYS A 319 20.98 19.66 -12.58
N ASP A 320 20.13 18.63 -12.47
CA ASP A 320 19.84 17.95 -11.21
C ASP A 320 20.74 16.71 -11.05
N PHE A 321 22.04 16.98 -10.92
CA PHE A 321 23.07 15.93 -10.84
C PHE A 321 22.93 15.05 -9.60
N LYS A 322 22.32 15.57 -8.53
CA LYS A 322 22.09 14.80 -7.31
C LYS A 322 21.02 13.72 -7.56
N ARG A 323 19.86 14.09 -8.12
CA ARG A 323 18.84 13.09 -8.48
C ARG A 323 19.33 12.14 -9.55
N LEU A 324 20.19 12.59 -10.47
CA LEU A 324 20.80 11.72 -11.47
C LEU A 324 21.66 10.64 -10.81
N ASP A 325 22.53 11.01 -9.88
CA ASP A 325 23.34 10.05 -9.13
C ASP A 325 22.46 9.10 -8.30
N ASP A 326 21.47 9.62 -7.56
CA ASP A 326 20.57 8.77 -6.78
C ASP A 326 19.71 7.83 -7.68
N MET A 327 19.33 8.25 -8.89
CA MET A 327 18.65 7.40 -9.89
C MET A 327 19.57 6.28 -10.37
N ARG A 328 20.84 6.57 -10.68
CA ARG A 328 21.85 5.56 -11.05
C ARG A 328 22.07 4.55 -9.93
N HIS A 329 22.07 4.98 -8.67
CA HIS A 329 22.10 4.09 -7.51
C HIS A 329 20.89 3.13 -7.50
N CYS A 330 19.68 3.64 -7.77
CA CYS A 330 18.49 2.79 -7.87
C CYS A 330 18.58 1.81 -9.03
N PHE A 331 19.07 2.27 -10.19
CA PHE A 331 19.26 1.43 -11.37
C PHE A 331 20.24 0.30 -11.10
N TYR A 332 21.40 0.62 -10.50
CA TYR A 332 22.40 -0.36 -10.08
C TYR A 332 21.77 -1.37 -9.12
N LEU A 333 21.16 -0.92 -8.02
CA LEU A 333 20.58 -1.81 -7.01
C LEU A 333 19.49 -2.71 -7.60
N LYS A 334 18.68 -2.22 -8.55
CA LYS A 334 17.66 -3.00 -9.28
C LYS A 334 18.29 -4.04 -10.22
N ALA A 335 19.36 -3.69 -10.93
CA ALA A 335 20.05 -4.58 -11.85
C ALA A 335 20.88 -5.66 -11.11
N THR A 336 21.26 -5.39 -9.87
CA THR A 336 22.11 -6.26 -9.04
C THR A 336 21.37 -6.95 -7.89
N GLU A 337 20.04 -7.08 -7.94
CA GLU A 337 19.26 -7.62 -6.81
C GLU A 337 19.64 -9.06 -6.45
N ASP A 338 19.99 -9.87 -7.45
CA ASP A 338 20.24 -11.31 -7.38
C ASP A 338 21.73 -11.70 -7.34
N TRP A 339 22.63 -10.71 -7.34
CA TRP A 339 24.08 -10.94 -7.49
C TRP A 339 24.70 -11.74 -6.35
N TRP A 340 24.22 -11.58 -5.12
CA TRP A 340 24.78 -12.31 -3.99
C TRP A 340 24.59 -13.83 -4.11
N TYR A 341 23.56 -14.26 -4.83
CA TYR A 341 23.24 -15.68 -5.04
C TYR A 341 23.98 -16.28 -6.24
N ARG A 342 24.53 -15.44 -7.14
CA ARG A 342 25.16 -15.90 -8.38
C ARG A 342 26.51 -15.25 -8.61
N ASN A 343 27.54 -16.09 -8.56
CA ASN A 343 28.91 -15.69 -8.86
C ASN A 343 29.29 -15.94 -10.32
N GLU A 344 28.30 -16.13 -11.21
CA GLU A 344 28.53 -16.42 -12.63
C GLU A 344 28.62 -15.12 -13.45
N SER A 345 29.72 -15.00 -14.20
CA SER A 345 29.89 -13.92 -15.19
C SER A 345 28.77 -14.01 -16.23
N ASN A 346 27.97 -12.96 -16.34
CA ASN A 346 26.96 -12.83 -17.40
C ASN A 346 27.02 -11.42 -18.02
N TRP A 347 26.41 -11.27 -19.19
CA TRP A 347 26.46 -10.02 -19.96
C TRP A 347 25.89 -8.82 -19.19
N ARG A 348 24.96 -9.02 -18.25
CA ARG A 348 24.37 -7.95 -17.42
C ARG A 348 25.41 -7.41 -16.44
N VAL A 349 26.20 -8.30 -15.83
CA VAL A 349 27.30 -7.95 -14.91
C VAL A 349 28.35 -7.10 -15.63
N ASP A 350 28.78 -7.53 -16.81
CA ASP A 350 29.77 -6.78 -17.60
C ASP A 350 29.23 -5.41 -18.04
N LEU A 351 27.94 -5.32 -18.34
CA LEU A 351 27.32 -4.06 -18.75
C LEU A 351 27.16 -3.08 -17.59
N ILE A 352 26.64 -3.49 -16.43
CA ILE A 352 26.48 -2.57 -15.30
C ILE A 352 27.83 -2.16 -14.70
N ASN A 353 28.85 -3.02 -14.77
CA ASN A 353 30.20 -2.64 -14.36
C ASN A 353 30.81 -1.58 -15.27
N ARG A 354 30.56 -1.64 -16.59
CA ARG A 354 30.93 -0.57 -17.53
C ARG A 354 30.19 0.72 -17.22
N LEU A 355 28.87 0.65 -17.02
CA LEU A 355 28.07 1.83 -16.64
C LEU A 355 28.58 2.47 -15.34
N ALA A 356 28.89 1.68 -14.32
CA ALA A 356 29.45 2.20 -13.07
C ALA A 356 30.81 2.89 -13.25
N GLN A 357 31.64 2.41 -14.18
CA GLN A 357 32.89 3.06 -14.57
C GLN A 357 32.62 4.38 -15.31
N ASP A 358 31.68 4.40 -16.25
CA ASP A 358 31.29 5.59 -17.01
C ASP A 358 30.70 6.67 -16.10
N TRP A 359 30.01 6.29 -15.03
CA TRP A 359 29.52 7.21 -14.00
C TRP A 359 30.62 7.75 -13.08
N GLY A 360 31.85 7.25 -13.18
CA GLY A 360 32.98 7.68 -12.37
C GLY A 360 32.90 7.24 -10.90
N TRP A 361 32.17 6.17 -10.60
CA TRP A 361 32.02 5.70 -9.22
C TRP A 361 33.30 5.06 -8.69
N SER A 362 33.56 5.31 -7.41
CA SER A 362 34.68 4.71 -6.69
C SER A 362 34.44 3.22 -6.41
N LYS A 363 35.52 2.47 -6.17
CA LYS A 363 35.40 1.05 -5.78
C LYS A 363 34.67 0.91 -4.45
N GLU A 364 34.84 1.86 -3.55
CA GLU A 364 34.22 1.93 -2.24
C GLU A 364 32.69 2.08 -2.37
N THR A 365 32.21 2.92 -3.30
CA THR A 365 30.78 3.09 -3.59
C THR A 365 30.16 1.78 -4.07
N ILE A 366 30.80 1.12 -5.04
CA ILE A 366 30.32 -0.16 -5.60
C ILE A 366 30.31 -1.25 -4.52
N GLN A 367 31.35 -1.31 -3.68
CA GLN A 367 31.43 -2.24 -2.56
C GLN A 367 30.30 -2.02 -1.54
N ASP A 368 30.00 -0.78 -1.16
CA ASP A 368 28.87 -0.46 -0.28
C ASP A 368 27.53 -0.94 -0.86
N LEU A 369 27.28 -0.68 -2.16
CA LEU A 369 26.06 -1.10 -2.84
C LEU A 369 25.92 -2.62 -2.95
N ASN A 370 27.01 -3.32 -3.21
CA ASN A 370 27.03 -4.78 -3.24
C ASN A 370 26.78 -5.41 -1.86
N LEU A 371 27.03 -4.67 -0.77
CA LEU A 371 26.71 -5.08 0.59
C LEU A 371 25.26 -4.80 1.01
N ARG A 372 24.37 -4.43 0.06
CA ARG A 372 22.93 -4.19 0.31
C ARG A 372 22.27 -5.24 1.23
N PRO A 373 22.44 -6.57 1.02
CA PRO A 373 21.79 -7.57 1.88
C PRO A 373 22.20 -7.49 3.35
N PHE A 374 23.34 -6.86 3.64
CA PHE A 374 23.93 -6.72 4.98
C PHE A 374 23.80 -5.30 5.54
N TRP A 375 23.13 -4.39 4.84
CA TRP A 375 22.93 -3.03 5.34
C TRP A 375 22.12 -3.04 6.64
N LYS A 376 22.68 -2.38 7.65
CA LYS A 376 22.04 -2.17 8.95
C LYS A 376 21.27 -0.86 9.00
N ILE A 377 20.50 -0.66 10.08
CA ILE A 377 19.45 0.37 10.17
C ILE A 377 19.90 1.78 9.77
N LYS A 378 21.12 2.19 10.12
CA LYS A 378 21.64 3.53 9.78
C LYS A 378 21.76 3.72 8.27
N ARG A 379 22.39 2.75 7.59
CA ARG A 379 22.58 2.79 6.13
C ARG A 379 21.26 2.62 5.39
N VAL A 380 20.36 1.78 5.92
CA VAL A 380 19.03 1.57 5.37
C VAL A 380 18.16 2.82 5.48
N LYS A 381 18.13 3.51 6.63
CA LYS A 381 17.43 4.79 6.77
C LYS A 381 17.95 5.84 5.80
N GLN A 382 19.27 5.93 5.60
CA GLN A 382 19.85 6.83 4.59
C GLN A 382 19.35 6.49 3.17
N SER A 383 19.33 5.21 2.81
CA SER A 383 18.84 4.74 1.50
C SER A 383 17.34 5.02 1.34
N TYR A 384 16.54 4.66 2.34
CA TYR A 384 15.10 4.86 2.38
C TYR A 384 14.74 6.34 2.22
N ASN A 385 15.38 7.23 2.98
CA ASN A 385 15.12 8.67 2.90
C ASN A 385 15.43 9.25 1.51
N LYS A 386 16.52 8.78 0.86
CA LYS A 386 16.84 9.16 -0.52
C LYS A 386 15.77 8.69 -1.51
N LEU A 387 15.36 7.42 -1.41
CA LEU A 387 14.30 6.84 -2.25
C LEU A 387 12.99 7.60 -2.09
N MET A 388 12.57 7.85 -0.85
CA MET A 388 11.35 8.59 -0.55
C MET A 388 11.43 10.01 -1.08
N GLN A 389 12.55 10.70 -0.88
CA GLN A 389 12.75 12.03 -1.43
C GLN A 389 12.60 12.04 -2.96
N MET A 390 13.17 11.07 -3.68
CA MET A 390 13.02 10.99 -5.14
C MET A 390 11.58 10.73 -5.57
N LEU A 391 10.90 9.78 -4.94
CA LEU A 391 9.49 9.48 -5.22
C LEU A 391 8.60 10.70 -4.98
N MET A 392 8.75 11.37 -3.83
CA MET A 392 7.93 12.54 -3.46
C MET A 392 8.20 13.76 -4.35
N VAL A 393 9.46 14.00 -4.73
CA VAL A 393 9.78 15.10 -5.65
C VAL A 393 9.20 14.84 -7.04
N SER A 394 9.35 13.62 -7.57
CA SER A 394 8.82 13.27 -8.90
C SER A 394 7.29 13.33 -8.91
N TYR A 395 6.66 12.81 -7.85
CA TYR A 395 5.22 12.91 -7.67
C TYR A 395 4.75 14.37 -7.63
N ARG A 396 5.38 15.24 -6.82
CA ARG A 396 5.02 16.66 -6.77
C ARG A 396 5.12 17.32 -8.14
N ASN A 397 6.18 17.04 -8.90
CA ASN A 397 6.34 17.58 -10.25
C ASN A 397 5.22 17.11 -11.20
N LEU A 398 4.80 15.85 -11.09
CA LEU A 398 3.69 15.30 -11.86
C LEU A 398 2.32 15.86 -11.45
N ILE A 399 2.13 16.15 -10.16
CA ILE A 399 0.95 16.86 -9.66
C ILE A 399 0.91 18.29 -10.20
N ASP A 400 2.03 19.02 -10.15
CA ASP A 400 2.12 20.38 -10.69
C ASP A 400 1.89 20.40 -12.21
N PHE A 401 2.37 19.38 -12.93
CA PHE A 401 2.06 19.18 -14.35
C PHE A 401 0.55 18.99 -14.57
N ALA A 402 -0.09 18.09 -13.81
CA ALA A 402 -1.52 17.82 -13.93
C ALA A 402 -2.36 19.09 -13.71
N ARG A 403 -1.97 19.94 -12.75
CA ARG A 403 -2.59 21.26 -12.50
C ARG A 403 -2.47 22.18 -13.69
N LYS A 404 -1.26 22.35 -14.21
CA LYS A 404 -0.96 23.25 -15.34
C LYS A 404 -1.78 22.89 -16.59
N HIS A 405 -2.07 21.60 -16.78
CA HIS A 405 -2.79 21.09 -17.93
C HIS A 405 -4.27 20.82 -17.68
N HIS A 406 -4.82 21.25 -16.53
CA HIS A 406 -6.22 21.08 -16.16
C HIS A 406 -6.72 19.65 -16.34
N VAL A 407 -5.90 18.67 -15.94
CA VAL A 407 -6.27 17.25 -15.97
C VAL A 407 -7.56 17.05 -15.18
N ASP A 408 -8.56 16.44 -15.82
CA ASP A 408 -9.88 16.31 -15.25
C ASP A 408 -9.81 15.39 -14.02
N ALA A 409 -10.03 15.97 -12.84
CA ALA A 409 -10.07 15.26 -11.57
C ALA A 409 -11.22 14.24 -11.48
N ASN A 410 -12.12 14.21 -12.48
CA ASN A 410 -13.24 13.28 -12.56
C ASN A 410 -12.88 11.95 -13.25
N ILE A 411 -11.68 11.85 -13.85
CA ILE A 411 -11.13 10.60 -14.39
C ILE A 411 -10.61 9.69 -13.26
N VAL A 412 -10.68 10.16 -12.01
CA VAL A 412 -10.25 9.48 -10.79
C VAL A 412 -11.23 8.35 -10.46
N PRO A 413 -10.85 7.08 -10.65
CA PRO A 413 -11.71 5.95 -10.30
C PRO A 413 -11.87 5.85 -8.78
N GLN A 414 -12.96 5.23 -8.33
CA GLN A 414 -13.25 4.85 -6.94
C GLN A 414 -12.04 4.18 -6.24
N ASP A 415 -11.19 3.50 -7.02
CA ASP A 415 -9.99 2.78 -6.60
C ASP A 415 -8.78 3.68 -6.21
N ILE A 416 -8.78 4.97 -6.57
CA ILE A 416 -7.76 5.91 -6.07
C ILE A 416 -7.88 6.12 -4.56
N SER A 417 -9.08 6.06 -3.97
CA SER A 417 -9.23 6.18 -2.50
C SER A 417 -8.51 5.06 -1.74
N ILE A 418 -8.59 3.82 -2.23
CA ILE A 418 -7.83 2.68 -1.69
C ILE A 418 -6.33 2.90 -1.92
N LEU A 419 -5.96 3.34 -3.13
CA LEU A 419 -4.57 3.57 -3.50
C LEU A 419 -3.92 4.66 -2.63
N THR A 420 -4.60 5.79 -2.44
CA THR A 420 -4.14 6.90 -1.60
C THR A 420 -4.09 6.49 -0.14
N ARG A 421 -5.05 5.71 0.37
CA ARG A 421 -4.98 5.14 1.73
C ARG A 421 -3.78 4.20 1.92
N LYS A 422 -3.46 3.35 0.93
CA LYS A 422 -2.26 2.48 0.97
C LYS A 422 -0.97 3.31 0.98
N ILE A 423 -0.89 4.33 0.11
CA ILE A 423 0.24 5.26 0.02
C ILE A 423 0.39 6.05 1.33
N TYR A 424 -0.71 6.60 1.87
CA TYR A 424 -0.74 7.32 3.14
C TYR A 424 -0.26 6.44 4.30
N THR A 425 -0.79 5.22 4.40
CA THR A 425 -0.39 4.24 5.41
C THR A 425 1.11 3.96 5.33
N ALA A 426 1.67 3.81 4.13
CA ALA A 426 3.07 3.50 3.95
C ALA A 426 4.04 4.69 4.14
N PHE A 427 3.65 5.89 3.70
CA PHE A 427 4.58 7.03 3.56
C PHE A 427 4.30 8.21 4.49
N GLU A 428 3.06 8.39 4.97
CA GLU A 428 2.74 9.57 5.79
C GLU A 428 3.32 9.44 7.20
N GLU A 429 4.09 10.45 7.62
CA GLU A 429 4.66 10.54 8.96
C GLU A 429 3.70 11.25 9.92
N LEU A 430 3.14 10.50 10.87
CA LEU A 430 2.21 11.05 11.86
C LEU A 430 2.78 10.98 13.27
N PRO A 431 2.43 11.93 14.17
CA PRO A 431 2.78 11.83 15.59
C PRO A 431 2.33 10.49 16.18
N GLY A 432 3.27 9.79 16.83
CA GLY A 432 3.03 8.47 17.39
C GLY A 432 2.93 7.32 16.38
N LYS A 433 3.00 7.55 15.05
CA LYS A 433 3.09 6.44 14.09
C LYS A 433 4.50 5.84 14.09
N VAL A 434 4.58 4.52 14.00
CA VAL A 434 5.82 3.77 13.74
C VAL A 434 5.92 3.55 12.24
N LEU A 435 6.92 4.16 11.61
CA LEU A 435 7.19 3.96 10.19
C LEU A 435 7.85 2.60 9.97
N LEU A 436 7.25 1.80 9.10
CA LEU A 436 7.75 0.47 8.75
C LEU A 436 8.69 0.60 7.55
N ILE A 437 9.91 0.12 7.73
CA ILE A 437 10.95 0.14 6.71
C ILE A 437 10.69 -1.01 5.73
N ASN A 438 10.72 -0.69 4.44
CA ASN A 438 10.52 -1.70 3.40
C ASN A 438 11.64 -2.78 3.46
N PRO A 439 11.30 -4.07 3.65
CA PRO A 439 12.27 -5.17 3.72
C PRO A 439 13.04 -5.40 2.41
N GLN A 440 12.58 -4.87 1.27
CA GLN A 440 13.29 -4.97 -0.01
C GLN A 440 14.54 -4.08 -0.08
N ILE A 441 14.74 -3.17 0.89
CA ILE A 441 15.96 -2.34 0.96
C ILE A 441 17.13 -3.15 1.54
N SER A 442 16.88 -4.01 2.53
CA SER A 442 17.88 -4.90 3.13
C SER A 442 17.20 -6.11 3.76
N THR A 443 17.80 -7.28 3.60
CA THR A 443 17.24 -8.56 4.07
C THR A 443 17.41 -8.81 5.57
N ASP A 444 18.37 -8.15 6.23
CA ASP A 444 18.64 -8.35 7.66
C ASP A 444 18.96 -7.03 8.39
N LEU A 445 17.93 -6.48 9.04
CA LEU A 445 18.05 -5.30 9.89
C LEU A 445 18.44 -5.61 11.33
N SER A 446 18.56 -6.88 11.72
CA SER A 446 18.82 -7.26 13.10
C SER A 446 20.13 -6.66 13.59
N GLU A 447 20.10 -6.09 14.79
CA GLU A 447 21.28 -5.51 15.42
C GLU A 447 21.80 -6.46 16.51
N PRO A 448 23.12 -6.71 16.60
CA PRO A 448 23.68 -7.57 17.63
C PRO A 448 23.54 -6.97 19.04
N TYR A 449 23.53 -5.63 19.13
CA TYR A 449 23.39 -4.89 20.37
C TYR A 449 22.41 -3.73 20.18
N LEU A 450 21.47 -3.57 21.11
CA LEU A 450 20.64 -2.37 21.22
C LEU A 450 20.73 -1.82 22.64
N THR A 451 21.14 -0.55 22.74
CA THR A 451 21.23 0.18 24.01
C THR A 451 20.20 1.32 24.02
N PHE A 452 19.32 1.32 25.02
CA PHE A 452 18.34 2.38 25.26
C PHE A 452 18.85 3.32 26.36
N VAL A 453 18.91 4.62 26.09
CA VAL A 453 19.41 5.62 27.03
C VAL A 453 18.33 6.66 27.29
N GLU A 454 17.97 6.83 28.56
CA GLU A 454 17.10 7.91 29.02
C GLU A 454 17.94 9.14 29.37
N VAL A 455 17.62 10.27 28.75
CA VAL A 455 18.21 11.58 29.05
C VAL A 455 17.17 12.41 29.79
N THR A 456 17.38 12.60 31.11
CA THR A 456 16.45 13.29 32.01
C THR A 456 16.80 14.75 32.28
N ALA A 457 18.09 15.13 32.17
CA ALA A 457 18.60 16.48 32.46
C ALA A 457 18.92 17.28 31.19
N THR A 458 18.62 18.58 31.22
CA THR A 458 18.81 19.56 30.13
C THR A 458 20.18 20.25 30.14
N ASP A 459 21.07 19.90 31.06
CA ASP A 459 22.34 20.62 31.30
C ASP A 459 23.43 20.33 30.23
N ARG A 460 23.08 19.54 29.21
CA ARG A 460 23.90 19.20 28.03
C ARG A 460 23.14 19.61 26.76
N PRO A 461 23.80 19.78 25.60
CA PRO A 461 23.13 20.11 24.33
C PRO A 461 22.22 18.99 23.77
N VAL A 462 21.84 18.00 24.58
CA VAL A 462 21.10 16.80 24.17
C VAL A 462 19.66 16.92 24.64
N LYS A 463 18.70 16.75 23.72
CA LYS A 463 17.27 16.88 23.99
C LYS A 463 16.81 15.82 25.00
N LYS A 464 15.97 16.21 25.98
CA LYS A 464 15.31 15.28 26.93
C LYS A 464 14.52 14.21 26.16
N GLY A 465 14.58 12.96 26.63
CA GLY A 465 13.86 11.83 26.04
C GLY A 465 14.72 10.58 25.95
N TRP A 466 14.36 9.69 25.04
CA TRP A 466 14.99 8.39 24.86
C TRP A 466 15.78 8.30 23.55
N TYR A 467 16.92 7.62 23.63
CA TYR A 467 17.81 7.39 22.48
C TYR A 467 18.10 5.89 22.35
N MET A 468 18.02 5.38 21.14
CA MET A 468 18.42 4.02 20.80
C MET A 468 19.79 4.03 20.10
N LEU A 469 20.68 3.12 20.49
CA LEU A 469 22.02 2.96 19.92
C LEU A 469 22.20 1.51 19.48
N ASN A 470 22.84 1.27 18.33
CA ASN A 470 23.16 -0.07 17.84
C ASN A 470 24.54 -0.59 18.28
N GLN A 471 24.88 -0.41 19.55
CA GLN A 471 26.17 -0.82 20.11
C GLN A 471 26.04 -1.17 21.59
N ALA A 472 27.03 -1.90 22.11
CA ALA A 472 27.21 -2.09 23.55
C ALA A 472 27.65 -0.78 24.24
N PRO A 473 27.39 -0.63 25.56
CA PRO A 473 27.82 0.54 26.33
C PRO A 473 29.34 0.50 26.61
N GLU A 474 30.16 0.89 25.63
CA GLU A 474 31.63 0.97 25.74
C GLU A 474 32.18 2.41 25.77
N VAL A 475 33.23 2.64 26.57
CA VAL A 475 33.79 3.98 26.88
C VAL A 475 34.59 4.60 25.71
N SER A 476 35.16 3.80 24.82
CA SER A 476 35.80 4.27 23.57
C SER A 476 34.77 4.81 22.55
N GLY A 477 33.50 4.72 22.90
CA GLY A 477 32.36 4.86 22.03
C GLY A 477 31.73 6.26 21.93
N PHE A 478 32.45 7.38 22.08
CA PHE A 478 31.81 8.71 22.18
C PHE A 478 32.25 9.78 21.15
N SER A 479 32.98 9.41 20.09
CA SER A 479 33.54 10.39 19.14
C SER A 479 32.58 10.97 18.07
N HIS A 480 31.37 10.43 17.88
CA HIS A 480 30.43 10.85 16.81
C HIS A 480 28.96 10.70 17.24
N PRO A 481 27.99 11.40 16.62
CA PRO A 481 26.55 11.19 16.87
C PRO A 481 26.17 9.74 16.55
N ARG A 482 25.76 8.97 17.56
CA ARG A 482 25.67 7.50 17.47
C ARG A 482 24.27 6.91 17.52
N TYR A 483 23.24 7.69 17.88
CA TYR A 483 21.91 7.14 18.03
C TYR A 483 21.30 6.77 16.67
N THR A 484 20.63 5.62 16.61
CA THR A 484 19.88 5.14 15.44
C THR A 484 18.49 5.78 15.37
N GLU A 485 17.94 6.14 16.52
CA GLU A 485 16.63 6.76 16.65
C GLU A 485 16.48 7.53 17.97
N TYR A 486 15.65 8.57 17.95
CA TYR A 486 15.25 9.35 19.11
C TYR A 486 13.72 9.38 19.20
N SER A 487 13.21 9.32 20.43
CA SER A 487 11.80 9.54 20.73
C SER A 487 11.67 10.26 22.08
N ALA A 488 10.57 10.97 22.28
CA ALA A 488 10.22 11.48 23.61
C ALA A 488 9.94 10.33 24.60
N THR A 489 9.50 9.16 24.11
CA THR A 489 9.00 8.05 24.93
C THR A 489 9.67 6.72 24.58
N LEU A 490 9.83 5.84 25.58
CA LEU A 490 10.49 4.54 25.43
C LEU A 490 9.69 3.57 24.54
N HIS A 491 8.38 3.43 24.80
CA HIS A 491 7.54 2.44 24.12
C HIS A 491 7.54 2.63 22.60
N LYS A 492 7.62 3.87 22.10
CA LYS A 492 7.72 4.16 20.67
C LYS A 492 9.04 3.66 20.06
N LEU A 493 10.17 3.83 20.76
CA LEU A 493 11.46 3.31 20.28
C LEU A 493 11.47 1.79 20.25
N VAL A 494 10.94 1.16 21.29
CA VAL A 494 10.86 -0.30 21.37
C VAL A 494 9.93 -0.83 20.28
N ALA A 495 8.77 -0.21 20.07
CA ALA A 495 7.86 -0.56 18.98
C ALA A 495 8.56 -0.41 17.61
N SER A 496 9.25 0.70 17.37
CA SER A 496 10.03 0.92 16.15
C SER A 496 11.10 -0.16 15.95
N ALA A 497 11.84 -0.52 16.99
CA ALA A 497 12.86 -1.57 16.92
C ALA A 497 12.26 -2.97 16.68
N TYR A 498 11.11 -3.26 17.27
CA TYR A 498 10.42 -4.54 17.15
C TYR A 498 9.80 -4.71 15.76
N PHE A 499 8.96 -3.78 15.32
CA PHE A 499 8.26 -3.90 14.02
C PHE A 499 9.19 -3.75 12.81
N ASN A 500 10.35 -3.10 12.96
CA ASN A 500 11.38 -3.03 11.91
C ASN A 500 12.44 -4.16 12.00
N GLY A 501 12.24 -5.18 12.84
CA GLY A 501 13.12 -6.34 12.89
C GLY A 501 14.54 -6.08 13.41
N LEU A 502 14.75 -4.98 14.17
CA LEU A 502 16.03 -4.72 14.84
C LEU A 502 16.22 -5.63 16.04
N LEU A 503 15.11 -5.97 16.71
CA LEU A 503 15.03 -6.86 17.87
C LEU A 503 14.80 -8.30 17.42
N MET A 504 15.83 -9.14 17.57
CA MET A 504 15.75 -10.58 17.32
C MET A 504 16.21 -11.36 18.57
N PRO A 505 15.95 -12.67 18.70
CA PRO A 505 16.37 -13.46 19.86
C PRO A 505 17.89 -13.41 20.16
N HIS A 506 18.72 -13.15 19.15
CA HIS A 506 20.18 -12.98 19.30
C HIS A 506 20.61 -11.56 19.69
N THR A 507 19.71 -10.58 19.67
CA THR A 507 20.00 -9.18 20.00
C THR A 507 20.22 -9.01 21.50
N ARG A 508 21.38 -8.47 21.88
CA ARG A 508 21.71 -8.18 23.27
C ARG A 508 21.23 -6.79 23.67
N LEU A 509 20.43 -6.73 24.73
CA LEU A 509 19.80 -5.50 25.21
C LEU A 509 20.57 -4.87 26.37
N HIS A 510 20.68 -3.55 26.31
CA HIS A 510 21.19 -2.72 27.39
C HIS A 510 20.26 -1.54 27.61
N ILE A 511 20.19 -1.05 28.84
CA ILE A 511 19.42 0.15 29.18
C ILE A 511 20.18 0.97 30.21
N GLN A 512 20.19 2.29 30.03
CA GLN A 512 20.70 3.27 30.97
C GLN A 512 19.56 4.23 31.31
N SER A 513 18.90 3.98 32.44
CA SER A 513 17.75 4.76 32.90
C SER A 513 17.64 4.68 34.43
N PRO A 514 17.31 5.78 35.13
CA PRO A 514 16.93 5.72 36.54
C PRO A 514 15.53 5.11 36.75
N ASN A 515 14.69 5.11 35.72
CA ASN A 515 13.27 4.77 35.82
C ASN A 515 12.96 3.35 35.34
N VAL A 516 13.70 2.81 34.37
CA VAL A 516 13.41 1.51 33.76
C VAL A 516 14.63 0.60 33.86
N SER A 517 14.41 -0.61 34.39
CA SER A 517 15.46 -1.63 34.50
C SER A 517 15.47 -2.57 33.29
N LEU A 518 16.58 -3.27 33.07
CA LEU A 518 16.70 -4.23 31.97
C LEU A 518 15.63 -5.34 32.01
N PRO A 519 15.33 -5.97 33.18
CA PRO A 519 14.27 -6.98 33.23
C PRO A 519 12.89 -6.44 32.83
N ILE A 520 12.55 -5.20 33.23
CA ILE A 520 11.28 -4.56 32.84
C ILE A 520 11.23 -4.32 31.33
N LEU A 521 12.34 -3.86 30.73
CA LEU A 521 12.43 -3.68 29.27
C LEU A 521 12.25 -5.02 28.53
N GLN A 522 12.90 -6.08 28.99
CA GLN A 522 12.79 -7.41 28.39
C GLN A 522 11.36 -7.94 28.47
N GLU A 523 10.73 -7.81 29.64
CA GLU A 523 9.33 -8.19 29.84
C GLU A 523 8.38 -7.39 28.94
N PHE A 524 8.61 -6.07 28.81
CA PHE A 524 7.83 -5.23 27.91
C PHE A 524 7.94 -5.66 26.44
N ILE A 525 9.13 -6.03 25.98
CA ILE A 525 9.36 -6.54 24.62
C ILE A 525 8.64 -7.88 24.41
N THR A 526 8.70 -8.79 25.38
CA THR A 526 7.98 -10.08 25.32
C THR A 526 6.48 -9.85 25.21
N ASN A 527 5.90 -9.02 26.09
CA ASN A 527 4.47 -8.72 26.09
C ASN A 527 4.02 -8.06 24.78
N LEU A 528 4.84 -7.16 24.21
CA LEU A 528 4.59 -6.57 22.90
C LEU A 528 4.56 -7.64 21.80
N ALA A 529 5.52 -8.57 21.80
CA ALA A 529 5.61 -9.61 20.80
C ALA A 529 4.47 -10.63 20.87
N GLU A 530 3.95 -10.91 22.07
CA GLU A 530 2.79 -11.77 22.30
C GLU A 530 1.47 -11.11 21.89
N THR A 531 1.34 -9.80 22.12
CA THR A 531 0.10 -9.05 21.82
C THR A 531 -0.02 -8.68 20.33
N LEU A 532 1.07 -8.23 19.73
CA LEU A 532 1.10 -7.61 18.39
C LEU A 532 2.17 -8.29 17.52
N PRO A 533 1.85 -9.35 16.76
CA PRO A 533 2.83 -10.03 15.93
C PRO A 533 3.34 -9.10 14.82
N VAL A 534 4.65 -9.12 14.51
CA VAL A 534 5.26 -8.31 13.43
C VAL A 534 4.53 -8.51 12.10
N HIS A 535 4.29 -9.76 11.71
CA HIS A 535 3.61 -10.09 10.47
C HIS A 535 2.10 -10.16 10.69
N ALA A 536 1.37 -9.27 10.01
CA ALA A 536 -0.09 -9.30 9.92
C ALA A 536 -0.50 -9.64 8.48
N LEU A 537 -1.71 -10.19 8.32
CA LEU A 537 -2.33 -10.27 7.00
C LEU A 537 -2.51 -8.84 6.46
N PRO A 538 -2.13 -8.57 5.21
CA PRO A 538 -2.33 -7.25 4.60
C PRO A 538 -3.82 -6.91 4.58
N PRO A 539 -4.19 -5.62 4.70
CA PRO A 539 -5.59 -5.22 4.73
C PRO A 539 -6.25 -5.53 3.39
N THR A 540 -7.48 -6.03 3.45
CA THR A 540 -8.32 -6.24 2.26
C THR A 540 -8.75 -4.89 1.68
N ASN A 541 -9.23 -4.88 0.43
CA ASN A 541 -9.79 -3.66 -0.15
C ASN A 541 -11.02 -3.18 0.64
N ASP A 542 -11.80 -4.10 1.21
CA ASP A 542 -12.94 -3.77 2.09
C ASP A 542 -12.46 -3.13 3.40
N ASP A 543 -11.42 -3.67 4.05
CA ASP A 543 -10.81 -3.05 5.24
C ASP A 543 -10.33 -1.62 4.94
N LEU A 544 -9.80 -1.39 3.74
CA LEU A 544 -9.35 -0.08 3.28
C LEU A 544 -10.48 0.81 2.79
N HIS A 545 -11.72 0.32 2.67
CA HIS A 545 -12.91 1.15 2.50
C HIS A 545 -13.47 1.58 3.86
N HIS A 546 -13.30 0.74 4.87
CA HIS A 546 -13.70 1.06 6.24
C HIS A 546 -12.81 2.12 6.90
N PRO A 547 -13.33 2.77 7.96
CA PRO A 547 -12.60 3.74 8.78
C PRO A 547 -11.39 3.11 9.46
N CYS A 548 -10.48 3.96 9.93
CA CYS A 548 -9.20 3.54 10.50
C CYS A 548 -9.34 3.05 11.97
N GLU A 549 -10.17 2.02 12.20
CA GLU A 549 -10.52 1.52 13.53
C GLU A 549 -9.40 0.72 14.19
N ILE A 550 -9.35 0.71 15.53
CA ILE A 550 -8.38 -0.08 16.29
C ILE A 550 -8.75 -1.57 16.25
N ARG A 551 -7.81 -2.43 15.83
CA ARG A 551 -7.99 -3.88 15.75
C ARG A 551 -7.36 -4.64 16.92
N GLN A 552 -6.17 -4.21 17.34
CA GLN A 552 -5.41 -4.82 18.44
C GLN A 552 -4.84 -3.71 19.31
N LEU A 553 -4.95 -3.82 20.63
CA LEU A 553 -4.51 -2.81 21.59
C LEU A 553 -3.67 -3.44 22.71
N MET A 554 -2.46 -2.94 22.89
CA MET A 554 -1.61 -3.18 24.06
C MET A 554 -1.57 -1.91 24.92
N VAL A 555 -1.79 -2.07 26.22
CA VAL A 555 -1.73 -0.98 27.20
C VAL A 555 -0.65 -1.28 28.23
N ALA A 556 0.30 -0.37 28.40
CA ALA A 556 1.36 -0.48 29.39
C ALA A 556 1.20 0.59 30.48
N ILE A 557 1.02 0.16 31.72
CA ILE A 557 0.84 1.02 32.89
C ILE A 557 2.20 1.15 33.60
N ASN A 558 2.58 2.39 33.92
CA ASN A 558 3.77 2.74 34.70
C ASN A 558 5.09 2.23 34.13
N LEU A 559 5.20 2.10 32.80
CA LEU A 559 6.45 1.67 32.16
C LEU A 559 7.58 2.66 32.42
N SER A 560 7.34 3.96 32.17
CA SER A 560 8.36 5.01 32.32
C SER A 560 8.27 5.78 33.64
N ASN A 561 7.08 5.87 34.23
CA ASN A 561 6.88 6.57 35.50
C ASN A 561 6.02 5.71 36.44
N ASP A 562 6.63 5.22 37.51
CA ASP A 562 6.00 4.34 38.49
C ASP A 562 5.96 5.00 39.88
N PRO A 563 4.83 5.63 40.26
CA PRO A 563 4.64 6.23 41.58
C PRO A 563 4.75 5.20 42.71
N THR A 564 4.47 3.92 42.43
CA THR A 564 4.42 2.88 43.46
C THR A 564 5.79 2.55 44.05
N LYS A 565 6.90 2.96 43.40
CA LYS A 565 8.28 2.78 43.91
C LYS A 565 8.54 3.48 45.22
N GLN A 566 7.82 4.57 45.48
CA GLN A 566 7.97 5.39 46.69
C GLN A 566 7.18 4.80 47.87
N LEU A 567 6.35 3.78 47.63
CA LEU A 567 5.57 3.11 48.68
C LEU A 567 6.46 2.13 49.45
N THR A 568 6.88 2.53 50.64
CA THR A 568 7.54 1.67 51.63
C THR A 568 6.47 1.08 52.58
N ASP A 569 6.02 -0.14 52.28
CA ASP A 569 5.14 -1.00 53.10
C ASP A 569 3.83 -0.38 53.64
N SER A 570 2.80 -0.32 52.79
CA SER A 570 1.42 -0.13 53.27
C SER A 570 0.78 -1.48 53.61
N LYS A 571 0.58 -1.75 54.90
CA LYS A 571 -0.10 -2.96 55.44
C LYS A 571 -1.62 -2.86 55.47
N MET A 572 -2.23 -1.91 54.76
CA MET A 572 -3.68 -1.73 54.78
C MET A 572 -4.36 -2.59 53.70
N PRO A 573 -5.55 -3.18 53.98
CA PRO A 573 -6.38 -3.77 52.94
C PRO A 573 -6.84 -2.63 52.02
N ILE A 574 -6.40 -2.68 50.76
CA ILE A 574 -6.63 -1.63 49.76
C ILE A 574 -7.71 -2.13 48.79
N GLN A 575 -8.78 -1.35 48.62
CA GLN A 575 -9.76 -1.62 47.58
C GLN A 575 -9.20 -1.17 46.21
N GLN A 576 -9.64 -1.79 45.12
CA GLN A 576 -9.06 -1.47 43.80
C GLN A 576 -9.32 0.00 43.40
N SER A 577 -10.47 0.58 43.78
CA SER A 577 -10.83 1.98 43.55
C SER A 577 -9.92 2.99 44.26
N ASP A 578 -9.27 2.59 45.37
CA ASP A 578 -8.33 3.43 46.12
C ASP A 578 -7.00 3.64 45.36
N LEU A 579 -6.70 2.82 44.35
CA LEU A 579 -5.42 2.89 43.62
C LEU A 579 -5.27 4.17 42.79
N PHE A 580 -6.39 4.80 42.41
CA PHE A 580 -6.36 6.09 41.69
C PHE A 580 -6.34 7.30 42.64
N SER A 581 -6.59 7.11 43.94
CA SER A 581 -6.59 8.17 44.97
C SER A 581 -6.08 7.62 46.31
N PHE A 582 -4.82 7.19 46.30
CA PHE A 582 -4.22 6.37 47.34
C PHE A 582 -3.72 7.16 48.55
N GLY A 583 -4.07 6.67 49.74
CA GLY A 583 -3.57 7.20 51.01
C GLY A 583 -4.10 8.59 51.38
N SER A 584 -3.52 9.18 52.43
CA SER A 584 -3.91 10.50 52.93
C SER A 584 -3.63 11.64 51.94
N GLU A 585 -2.61 11.47 51.09
CA GLU A 585 -2.27 12.42 50.03
C GLU A 585 -3.09 12.22 48.75
N GLN A 586 -3.98 11.22 48.73
CA GLN A 586 -4.87 10.91 47.61
C GLN A 586 -4.11 10.78 46.27
N GLN A 587 -2.93 10.18 46.29
CA GLN A 587 -2.06 10.10 45.11
C GLN A 587 -2.58 9.09 44.09
N ASN A 588 -2.54 9.42 42.80
CA ASN A 588 -2.81 8.43 41.76
C ASN A 588 -1.59 7.51 41.57
N LEU A 589 -1.78 6.21 41.74
CA LEU A 589 -0.73 5.21 41.55
C LEU A 589 -0.46 4.87 40.09
N VAL A 590 -1.29 5.36 39.15
CA VAL A 590 -1.01 5.34 37.71
C VAL A 590 -0.29 6.63 37.32
N GLY A 591 1.04 6.56 37.19
CA GLY A 591 1.89 7.66 36.77
C GLY A 591 2.02 7.80 35.26
N SER A 592 1.99 6.69 34.52
CA SER A 592 1.99 6.70 33.05
C SER A 592 1.12 5.60 32.44
N ILE A 593 0.57 5.88 31.26
CA ILE A 593 -0.10 4.90 30.40
C ILE A 593 0.44 5.06 28.99
N ASP A 594 0.87 3.96 28.38
CA ASP A 594 1.29 3.89 27.00
C ASP A 594 0.34 2.98 26.20
N PHE A 595 -0.14 3.44 25.06
CA PHE A 595 -0.86 2.61 24.10
C PHE A 595 0.08 2.24 22.95
N ILE A 596 0.07 0.97 22.55
CA ILE A 596 0.55 0.51 21.25
C ILE A 596 -0.60 -0.23 20.59
N TYR A 597 -1.00 0.19 19.40
CA TYR A 597 -2.12 -0.44 18.72
C TYR A 597 -1.89 -0.60 17.22
N ARG A 598 -2.56 -1.60 16.65
CA ARG A 598 -2.66 -1.83 15.21
C ARG A 598 -4.09 -1.55 14.77
N ASN A 599 -4.26 -0.70 13.75
CA ASN A 599 -5.58 -0.43 13.16
C ASN A 599 -5.91 -1.36 11.99
N LEU A 600 -7.12 -1.24 11.43
CA LEU A 600 -7.59 -2.03 10.29
C LEU A 600 -6.71 -1.88 9.03
N TRP A 601 -6.05 -0.73 8.87
CA TRP A 601 -5.12 -0.49 7.76
C TRP A 601 -3.70 -1.02 8.02
N ASN A 602 -3.50 -1.74 9.14
CA ASN A 602 -2.22 -2.24 9.65
C ASN A 602 -1.20 -1.15 10.05
N GLU A 603 -1.61 0.10 10.25
CA GLU A 603 -0.70 1.08 10.85
C GLU A 603 -0.44 0.74 12.32
N ILE A 604 0.80 0.95 12.73
CA ILE A 604 1.21 0.86 14.13
C ILE A 604 1.25 2.26 14.72
N ARG A 605 0.47 2.48 15.77
CA ARG A 605 0.36 3.76 16.47
C ARG A 605 0.72 3.61 17.94
N THR A 606 1.32 4.66 18.47
CA THR A 606 1.78 4.74 19.86
C THR A 606 1.30 6.04 20.48
N LEU A 607 0.75 5.98 21.69
CA LEU A 607 0.28 7.15 22.44
C LEU A 607 0.82 7.09 23.87
N HIS A 608 1.10 8.27 24.43
CA HIS A 608 1.67 8.42 25.77
C HIS A 608 0.81 9.34 26.62
N PHE A 609 0.53 8.93 27.84
CA PHE A 609 -0.16 9.72 28.84
C PHE A 609 0.65 9.66 30.14
N GLU A 610 0.91 10.82 30.74
CA GLU A 610 1.68 10.92 31.98
C GLU A 610 1.04 11.96 32.91
N GLY A 611 1.17 11.73 34.22
CA GLY A 611 0.73 12.65 35.26
C GLY A 611 -0.55 12.21 35.98
N PRO A 612 -1.08 13.05 36.88
CA PRO A 612 -2.14 12.64 37.81
C PRO A 612 -3.45 12.23 37.11
N ASN A 613 -3.69 12.72 35.88
CA ASN A 613 -4.89 12.43 35.10
C ASN A 613 -4.66 11.46 33.94
N ALA A 614 -3.53 10.71 33.92
CA ALA A 614 -3.14 9.86 32.79
C ALA A 614 -4.26 8.88 32.37
N ILE A 615 -4.92 8.24 33.32
CA ILE A 615 -6.04 7.30 33.06
C ILE A 615 -7.24 7.99 32.39
N LEU A 616 -7.59 9.21 32.82
CA LEU A 616 -8.70 9.95 32.27
C LEU A 616 -8.41 10.38 30.81
N MET A 617 -7.19 10.85 30.56
CA MET A 617 -6.75 11.22 29.22
C MET A 617 -6.72 10.00 28.28
N ALA A 618 -6.22 8.86 28.77
CA ALA A 618 -6.16 7.62 28.03
C ALA A 618 -7.55 7.13 27.63
N LEU A 619 -8.51 7.10 28.57
CA LEU A 619 -9.89 6.71 28.29
C LEU A 619 -10.57 7.65 27.30
N LYS A 620 -10.37 8.97 27.45
CA LYS A 620 -10.93 9.97 26.52
C LYS A 620 -10.38 9.81 25.10
N VAL A 621 -9.08 9.59 24.95
CA VAL A 621 -8.49 9.39 23.61
C VAL A 621 -8.93 8.05 23.03
N LEU A 622 -9.04 7.00 23.85
CA LEU A 622 -9.54 5.71 23.40
C LEU A 622 -10.99 5.79 22.92
N SER A 623 -11.87 6.45 23.69
CA SER A 623 -13.28 6.61 23.30
C SER A 623 -13.45 7.37 21.99
N ASN A 624 -12.57 8.32 21.70
CA ASN A 624 -12.63 9.07 20.45
C ASN A 624 -12.11 8.28 19.24
N LYS A 625 -11.51 7.10 19.47
CA LYS A 625 -10.94 6.23 18.44
C LYS A 625 -11.72 4.92 18.25
N ILE A 626 -12.85 4.78 18.94
CA ILE A 626 -13.77 3.65 18.86
C ILE A 626 -15.14 4.22 18.56
N HIS A 627 -15.75 3.75 17.49
CA HIS A 627 -17.01 4.30 17.05
C HIS A 627 -18.18 3.36 17.34
N HIS A 628 -19.38 3.94 17.41
CA HIS A 628 -20.59 3.18 17.65
C HIS A 628 -20.88 2.26 16.46
N GLY A 629 -21.09 0.97 16.74
CA GLY A 629 -21.28 -0.06 15.71
C GLY A 629 -20.01 -0.54 14.99
N SER A 630 -18.82 -0.10 15.42
CA SER A 630 -17.54 -0.64 14.93
C SER A 630 -17.40 -2.14 15.17
N THR A 631 -16.49 -2.79 14.44
CA THR A 631 -16.18 -4.20 14.72
C THR A 631 -15.49 -4.34 16.08
N ALA A 632 -15.87 -5.37 16.85
CA ALA A 632 -15.28 -5.60 18.17
C ALA A 632 -13.76 -5.82 18.06
N LEU A 633 -13.00 -5.17 18.94
CA LEU A 633 -11.54 -5.32 19.05
C LEU A 633 -11.16 -6.81 19.17
N ALA A 634 -10.26 -7.26 18.31
CA ALA A 634 -9.87 -8.66 18.25
C ALA A 634 -9.01 -9.09 19.45
N ASN A 635 -8.21 -8.16 20.00
CA ASN A 635 -7.35 -8.42 21.15
C ASN A 635 -7.06 -7.14 21.96
N ILE A 636 -7.23 -7.19 23.28
CA ILE A 636 -6.93 -6.09 24.20
C ILE A 636 -6.14 -6.67 25.37
N GLU A 637 -4.89 -6.28 25.51
CA GLU A 637 -4.01 -6.73 26.58
C GLU A 637 -3.49 -5.55 27.39
N VAL A 638 -3.58 -5.65 28.72
CA VAL A 638 -3.18 -4.60 29.65
C VAL A 638 -2.13 -5.14 30.61
N TYR A 639 -0.95 -4.54 30.59
CA TYR A 639 0.18 -4.92 31.43
C TYR A 639 0.54 -3.77 32.36
N SER A 640 0.76 -4.06 33.63
CA SER A 640 1.37 -3.11 34.57
C SER A 640 2.84 -3.43 34.76
N TYR A 641 3.70 -2.42 34.82
CA TYR A 641 5.13 -2.53 35.12
C TYR A 641 5.49 -1.92 36.48
N SER A 642 4.46 -1.72 37.31
CA SER A 642 4.60 -1.14 38.65
C SER A 642 5.33 -2.09 39.59
N ARG A 643 6.17 -1.56 40.47
CA ARG A 643 6.85 -2.33 41.52
C ARG A 643 5.86 -2.92 42.52
N ASN A 644 4.85 -2.15 42.91
CA ASN A 644 3.79 -2.59 43.83
C ASN A 644 2.42 -2.55 43.15
N TYR A 645 1.47 -3.34 43.64
CA TYR A 645 0.08 -3.41 43.13
C TYR A 645 -0.08 -3.74 41.64
N ARG A 646 0.93 -4.39 41.06
CA ARG A 646 1.01 -4.71 39.63
C ARG A 646 -0.27 -5.36 39.08
N TYR A 647 -0.71 -6.46 39.70
CA TYR A 647 -1.90 -7.21 39.28
C TYR A 647 -3.20 -6.40 39.45
N SER A 648 -3.34 -5.71 40.59
CA SER A 648 -4.53 -4.91 40.88
C SER A 648 -4.67 -3.73 39.91
N LEU A 649 -3.56 -3.04 39.60
CA LEU A 649 -3.54 -1.94 38.62
C LEU A 649 -3.87 -2.43 37.21
N ALA A 650 -3.30 -3.56 36.78
CA ALA A 650 -3.62 -4.14 35.47
C ALA A 650 -5.11 -4.49 35.36
N ASN A 651 -5.69 -5.15 36.37
CA ASN A 651 -7.09 -5.57 36.35
C ASN A 651 -8.06 -4.39 36.36
N ILE A 652 -7.87 -3.40 37.23
CA ILE A 652 -8.80 -2.26 37.30
C ILE A 652 -8.77 -1.44 36.01
N VAL A 653 -7.58 -1.21 35.44
CA VAL A 653 -7.46 -0.50 34.16
C VAL A 653 -8.04 -1.34 33.02
N THR A 654 -7.88 -2.67 33.04
CA THR A 654 -8.53 -3.58 32.08
C THR A 654 -10.05 -3.44 32.13
N ALA A 655 -10.63 -3.48 33.33
CA ALA A 655 -12.07 -3.32 33.52
C ALA A 655 -12.57 -1.97 32.99
N LEU A 656 -11.87 -0.88 33.31
CA LEU A 656 -12.22 0.46 32.81
C LEU A 656 -12.13 0.56 31.29
N ILE A 657 -11.08 0.01 30.68
CA ILE A 657 -10.90 0.02 29.23
C ILE A 657 -11.98 -0.81 28.54
N LYS A 658 -12.26 -2.04 29.02
CA LYS A 658 -13.34 -2.87 28.49
C LYS A 658 -14.70 -2.19 28.62
N LYS A 659 -15.02 -1.64 29.79
CA LYS A 659 -16.25 -0.87 30.01
C LYS A 659 -16.37 0.31 29.04
N CYS A 660 -15.28 1.07 28.84
CA CYS A 660 -15.23 2.17 27.88
C CYS A 660 -15.52 1.69 26.45
N ILE A 661 -14.94 0.56 26.04
CA ILE A 661 -15.12 -0.02 24.71
C ILE A 661 -16.55 -0.53 24.53
N ASP A 662 -17.08 -1.30 25.49
CA ASP A 662 -18.41 -1.90 25.41
C ASP A 662 -19.52 -0.85 25.39
N ILE A 663 -19.34 0.26 26.13
CA ILE A 663 -20.26 1.40 26.07
C ILE A 663 -20.21 2.06 24.68
N GLN A 664 -19.02 2.28 24.13
CA GLN A 664 -18.88 2.90 22.80
C GLN A 664 -19.40 2.00 21.67
N LEU A 665 -19.22 0.67 21.76
CA LEU A 665 -19.74 -0.28 20.78
C LEU A 665 -21.28 -0.48 20.85
N GLY A 666 -21.94 0.06 21.89
CA GLY A 666 -23.38 -0.12 22.09
C GLY A 666 -23.79 -1.54 22.51
N THR A 667 -22.84 -2.38 22.95
CA THR A 667 -23.09 -3.75 23.41
C THR A 667 -23.65 -3.78 24.83
N ASN A 668 -23.43 -2.71 25.60
CA ASN A 668 -23.89 -2.58 26.97
C ASN A 668 -25.17 -1.71 27.04
N GLN A 669 -26.30 -2.27 27.51
CA GLN A 669 -27.57 -1.53 27.66
C GLN A 669 -27.55 -0.48 28.79
N ALA A 670 -26.45 -0.38 29.52
CA ALA A 670 -26.24 0.57 30.61
C ALA A 670 -25.79 1.98 30.14
N ALA A 671 -26.29 2.46 28.99
CA ALA A 671 -25.99 3.81 28.47
C ALA A 671 -26.38 4.95 29.44
N ASN A 672 -27.18 4.66 30.46
CA ASN A 672 -27.58 5.60 31.52
C ASN A 672 -26.77 5.47 32.83
N SER A 673 -25.75 4.61 32.90
CA SER A 673 -24.94 4.47 34.11
C SER A 673 -23.96 5.63 34.23
N GLN A 674 -24.25 6.56 35.14
CA GLN A 674 -23.34 7.64 35.56
C GLN A 674 -22.09 7.01 36.16
N SER A 675 -21.11 6.68 35.32
CA SER A 675 -19.84 6.16 35.78
C SER A 675 -19.08 7.30 36.46
N MET A 676 -18.70 7.10 37.72
CA MET A 676 -17.88 8.03 38.49
C MET A 676 -16.55 7.37 38.80
N LEU A 677 -15.44 8.10 38.64
CA LEU A 677 -14.10 7.64 39.03
C LEU A 677 -13.41 8.72 39.85
N ARG A 678 -12.88 8.33 41.00
CA ARG A 678 -12.09 9.21 41.84
C ARG A 678 -10.62 9.10 41.47
N VAL A 679 -10.02 10.20 41.00
CA VAL A 679 -8.63 10.24 40.54
C VAL A 679 -7.90 11.41 41.18
N ALA A 680 -6.75 11.15 41.80
CA ALA A 680 -5.93 12.13 42.50
C ALA A 680 -6.72 12.97 43.53
N GLY A 681 -7.66 12.33 44.25
CA GLY A 681 -8.50 12.97 45.26
C GLY A 681 -9.76 13.66 44.73
N LYS A 682 -9.89 13.84 43.41
CA LYS A 682 -11.01 14.50 42.74
C LYS A 682 -12.01 13.49 42.18
N ASN A 683 -13.30 13.80 42.25
CA ASN A 683 -14.36 12.98 41.67
C ASN A 683 -14.63 13.41 40.23
N TRP A 684 -14.56 12.47 39.30
CA TRP A 684 -14.84 12.70 37.88
C TRP A 684 -16.07 11.91 37.47
N GLN A 685 -17.00 12.60 36.81
CA GLN A 685 -18.15 11.99 36.18
C GLN A 685 -17.90 11.85 34.67
N PHE A 686 -18.11 10.65 34.13
CA PHE A 686 -18.05 10.40 32.69
C PHE A 686 -19.44 10.56 32.08
N PHE A 687 -19.53 11.32 31.01
CA PHE A 687 -20.70 11.36 30.15
C PHE A 687 -20.30 10.79 28.81
N PHE A 688 -20.92 9.68 28.45
CA PHE A 688 -20.74 9.03 27.16
C PHE A 688 -21.68 9.73 26.18
N GLU A 689 -21.09 10.47 25.25
CA GLU A 689 -21.78 11.19 24.19
C GLU A 689 -21.53 10.44 22.86
N GLU A 690 -22.32 10.73 21.83
CA GLU A 690 -22.11 10.17 20.47
C GLU A 690 -20.68 10.44 19.94
N ARG A 691 -20.00 11.48 20.44
CA ARG A 691 -18.66 11.92 20.03
C ARG A 691 -17.54 11.58 21.01
N GLY A 692 -17.71 10.51 21.80
CA GLY A 692 -16.72 10.06 22.79
C GLY A 692 -17.12 10.39 24.22
N ILE A 693 -16.15 10.67 25.09
CA ILE A 693 -16.41 10.88 26.52
C ILE A 693 -16.10 12.32 26.95
N SER A 694 -17.07 12.99 27.57
CA SER A 694 -16.85 14.24 28.30
C SER A 694 -16.65 13.96 29.79
N LEU A 695 -15.74 14.74 30.39
CA LEU A 695 -15.26 14.57 31.75
C LEU A 695 -15.59 15.82 32.55
N HIS A 696 -16.37 15.69 33.62
CA HIS A 696 -16.68 16.78 34.52
C HIS A 696 -16.15 16.49 35.93
N GLU A 697 -15.36 17.42 36.46
CA GLU A 697 -14.92 17.41 37.86
C GLU A 697 -16.10 17.85 38.75
N LEU A 698 -16.44 17.04 39.76
CA LEU A 698 -17.50 17.35 40.72
C LEU A 698 -16.95 18.19 41.89
N PRO A 699 -17.71 19.15 42.43
CA PRO A 699 -17.31 19.92 43.62
C PRO A 699 -17.09 19.03 44.85
N GLU A 700 -16.12 19.36 45.70
CA GLU A 700 -15.66 18.57 46.88
C GLU A 700 -16.76 18.17 47.91
N ASN A 701 -17.96 18.77 47.85
CA ASN A 701 -19.01 18.64 48.86
C ASN A 701 -20.22 17.75 48.49
N GLN A 702 -20.16 16.96 47.42
CA GLN A 702 -21.17 15.93 47.15
C GLN A 702 -20.75 14.57 47.74
N GLU A 703 -21.45 14.14 48.80
CA GLU A 703 -21.32 12.78 49.34
C GLU A 703 -21.78 11.74 48.31
N LEU A 704 -20.95 10.72 48.09
CA LEU A 704 -21.26 9.58 47.23
C LEU A 704 -22.44 8.77 47.81
N PRO A 705 -23.41 8.33 47.00
CA PRO A 705 -24.13 7.11 47.32
C PRO A 705 -23.11 5.96 47.32
N VAL A 706 -23.13 5.14 48.37
CA VAL A 706 -22.22 4.01 48.59
C VAL A 706 -22.02 3.18 47.30
N ASN A 707 -20.81 3.26 46.73
CA ASN A 707 -20.21 2.47 45.66
C ASN A 707 -21.16 1.58 44.83
N GLU A 708 -21.84 2.15 43.83
CA GLU A 708 -22.37 1.36 42.71
C GLU A 708 -21.24 0.80 41.83
N LEU A 709 -20.10 1.51 41.73
CA LEU A 709 -18.92 1.01 41.02
C LEU A 709 -18.31 -0.23 41.69
N ASP A 710 -18.34 -0.35 43.03
CA ASP A 710 -17.91 -1.58 43.70
C ASP A 710 -18.86 -2.72 43.34
N LYS A 711 -20.17 -2.54 43.45
CA LYS A 711 -21.12 -3.61 43.12
C LYS A 711 -21.05 -4.03 41.65
N GLU A 712 -20.85 -3.11 40.71
CA GLU A 712 -20.74 -3.41 39.28
C GLU A 712 -19.37 -4.02 38.88
N LEU A 713 -18.23 -3.50 39.38
CA LEU A 713 -16.91 -4.11 39.12
C LEU A 713 -16.78 -5.51 39.75
N TYR A 714 -17.46 -5.76 40.89
CA TYR A 714 -17.53 -7.10 41.48
C TYR A 714 -18.52 -8.04 40.77
N ALA A 715 -19.55 -7.51 40.08
CA ALA A 715 -20.60 -8.30 39.43
C ALA A 715 -20.23 -8.83 38.02
N GLU A 716 -19.32 -8.18 37.29
CA GLU A 716 -18.87 -8.63 35.95
C GLU A 716 -18.05 -9.94 35.93
N ILE A 717 -17.96 -10.66 37.05
CA ILE A 717 -17.34 -12.00 37.14
C ILE A 717 -18.39 -13.13 37.17
N ASN A 718 -19.70 -12.87 37.24
CA ASN A 718 -20.72 -13.93 37.17
C ASN A 718 -22.04 -13.54 36.47
N LYS A 719 -22.26 -14.18 35.30
CA LYS A 719 -23.48 -14.54 34.54
C LYS A 719 -24.83 -13.78 34.68
N ASN A 720 -25.41 -13.56 33.49
CA ASN A 720 -26.83 -13.67 33.04
C ASN A 720 -27.95 -13.41 34.05
N ASP A 721 -28.79 -12.40 33.81
CA ASP A 721 -30.06 -12.51 33.07
C ASP A 721 -30.91 -11.23 33.20
N SER A 722 -31.54 -10.86 32.08
CA SER A 722 -32.88 -10.24 31.90
C SER A 722 -33.41 -9.20 32.90
N VAL A 723 -33.81 -8.00 32.42
CA VAL A 723 -35.15 -7.35 32.64
C VAL A 723 -35.34 -6.15 31.67
N LEU A 724 -36.60 -5.95 31.25
CA LEU A 724 -37.23 -5.08 30.23
C LEU A 724 -36.96 -3.56 30.30
N PRO A 725 -37.10 -2.81 29.18
CA PRO A 725 -36.88 -1.36 29.14
C PRO A 725 -38.13 -0.54 29.50
N VAL A 726 -37.92 0.58 30.20
CA VAL A 726 -38.88 1.69 30.35
C VAL A 726 -38.28 2.92 29.68
N ARG A 727 -39.02 3.51 28.72
CA ARG A 727 -38.66 4.74 28.01
C ARG A 727 -38.82 5.95 28.94
N TYR A 728 -37.80 6.80 29.00
CA TYR A 728 -37.94 8.19 29.41
C TYR A 728 -37.56 9.09 28.24
N GLU A 729 -38.52 9.88 27.78
CA GLU A 729 -38.31 11.02 26.89
C GLU A 729 -37.68 12.15 27.71
N GLN A 730 -36.52 12.65 27.28
CA GLN A 730 -36.01 13.94 27.72
C GLN A 730 -35.80 14.85 26.50
N ASN A 731 -36.57 15.93 26.50
CA ASN A 731 -36.45 17.05 25.58
C ASN A 731 -35.09 17.75 25.79
N MET A 732 -34.16 17.50 24.88
CA MET A 732 -33.01 18.37 24.62
C MET A 732 -33.39 19.38 23.53
N PRO A 733 -32.87 20.62 23.58
CA PRO A 733 -33.14 21.63 22.56
C PRO A 733 -32.51 21.19 21.21
N GLU A 734 -33.24 21.40 20.11
CA GLU A 734 -32.87 21.07 18.73
C GLU A 734 -31.43 21.51 18.37
N LYS A 735 -30.45 20.64 18.58
CA LYS A 735 -29.15 20.72 17.91
C LYS A 735 -29.27 19.90 16.63
N LEU A 736 -29.07 20.56 15.50
CA LEU A 736 -29.18 19.99 14.16
C LEU A 736 -28.49 18.62 14.08
N GLN A 737 -29.28 17.56 13.90
CA GLN A 737 -28.82 16.18 13.75
C GLN A 737 -28.34 15.94 12.32
N TYR A 738 -27.14 15.37 12.20
CA TYR A 738 -26.67 14.67 11.00
C TYR A 738 -26.57 13.17 11.34
N PRO A 739 -26.57 12.26 10.34
CA PRO A 739 -26.50 10.82 10.60
C PRO A 739 -25.27 10.42 11.44
N SER A 740 -25.49 9.78 12.59
CA SER A 740 -24.44 9.35 13.53
C SER A 740 -23.41 8.41 12.89
N GLU A 741 -23.79 7.70 11.83
CA GLU A 741 -22.93 6.81 11.06
C GLU A 741 -21.76 7.55 10.39
N ILE A 742 -21.88 8.86 10.15
CA ILE A 742 -20.78 9.69 9.62
C ILE A 742 -19.63 9.75 10.61
N ASP A 743 -19.92 9.88 11.90
CA ASP A 743 -18.90 9.92 12.95
C ASP A 743 -18.19 8.58 13.05
N SER A 744 -18.92 7.48 12.89
CA SER A 744 -18.31 6.16 12.78
C SER A 744 -17.46 5.98 11.54
N PHE A 745 -17.74 6.72 10.47
CA PHE A 745 -17.01 6.65 9.22
C PHE A 745 -15.74 7.54 9.16
N ALA A 746 -15.57 8.41 10.17
CA ALA A 746 -14.55 9.44 10.18
C ALA A 746 -13.11 8.86 10.17
N SER A 747 -12.23 9.45 9.35
CA SER A 747 -10.86 9.00 9.16
C SER A 747 -9.90 10.19 9.28
N GLU A 748 -9.23 10.28 10.43
CA GLU A 748 -8.25 11.33 10.73
C GLU A 748 -7.18 11.42 9.64
N GLY A 749 -6.91 12.64 9.15
CA GLY A 749 -5.96 12.92 8.06
C GLY A 749 -6.56 13.03 6.67
N PHE A 750 -7.87 12.80 6.50
CA PHE A 750 -8.56 12.96 5.21
C PHE A 750 -9.68 13.98 5.29
N LEU A 751 -9.91 14.67 4.18
CA LEU A 751 -11.10 15.48 3.96
C LEU A 751 -12.21 14.57 3.40
N GLN A 752 -13.32 14.42 4.12
CA GLN A 752 -14.40 13.49 3.74
C GLN A 752 -15.73 14.24 3.52
N PHE A 753 -16.41 13.93 2.42
CA PHE A 753 -17.69 14.51 2.04
C PHE A 753 -18.75 13.41 1.95
N PHE A 754 -19.88 13.61 2.62
CA PHE A 754 -21.00 12.66 2.63
C PHE A 754 -22.23 13.32 2.03
N PHE A 755 -22.77 12.71 0.98
CA PHE A 755 -23.94 13.19 0.27
C PHE A 755 -25.19 12.38 0.66
N GLU A 756 -26.25 13.06 1.08
CA GLU A 756 -27.53 12.46 1.42
C GLU A 756 -28.65 13.02 0.54
N ASP A 757 -29.41 12.15 -0.11
CA ASP A 757 -30.51 12.54 -0.99
C ASP A 757 -31.77 12.91 -0.20
N ASN A 758 -32.31 14.12 -0.43
CA ASN A 758 -33.60 14.54 0.09
C ASN A 758 -34.75 14.07 -0.84
N SER A 759 -35.99 14.18 -0.37
CA SER A 759 -37.18 13.78 -1.14
C SER A 759 -37.61 14.79 -2.22
N ASP A 760 -37.03 15.98 -2.22
CA ASP A 760 -37.36 17.13 -3.09
C ASP A 760 -36.32 17.36 -4.20
N ASP A 761 -35.60 16.30 -4.61
CA ASP A 761 -34.48 16.33 -5.57
C ASP A 761 -33.28 17.21 -5.16
N THR A 762 -33.27 17.75 -3.93
CA THR A 762 -32.08 18.38 -3.31
C THR A 762 -31.25 17.36 -2.55
N PHE A 763 -30.05 17.74 -2.09
CA PHE A 763 -29.22 16.87 -1.25
C PHE A 763 -28.54 17.63 -0.11
N ASN A 764 -28.22 16.94 0.99
CA ASN A 764 -27.38 17.48 2.06
C ASN A 764 -25.93 17.06 1.84
N VAL A 765 -24.99 17.90 2.26
CA VAL A 765 -23.54 17.63 2.27
C VAL A 765 -23.01 17.79 3.68
N TYR A 766 -22.41 16.73 4.20
CA TYR A 766 -21.68 16.72 5.46
C TYR A 766 -20.19 16.66 5.15
N ILE A 767 -19.39 17.56 5.72
CA ILE A 767 -17.95 17.64 5.49
C ILE A 767 -17.23 17.36 6.81
N LEU A 768 -16.27 16.43 6.79
CA LEU A 768 -15.30 16.21 7.86
C LEU A 768 -13.93 16.73 7.41
N ASP A 769 -13.35 17.66 8.17
CA ASP A 769 -11.96 18.11 7.95
C ASP A 769 -10.93 17.04 8.40
N GLU A 770 -9.62 17.28 8.21
CA GLU A 770 -8.61 16.27 8.56
C GLU A 770 -8.51 15.96 10.07
N LYS A 771 -9.17 16.77 10.91
CA LYS A 771 -9.30 16.57 12.37
C LYS A 771 -10.69 16.05 12.75
N ASN A 772 -11.50 15.66 11.75
CA ASN A 772 -12.88 15.22 11.88
C ASN A 772 -13.84 16.26 12.46
N HIS A 773 -13.59 17.55 12.26
CA HIS A 773 -14.59 18.59 12.55
C HIS A 773 -15.67 18.62 11.46
N VAL A 774 -16.93 18.73 11.88
CA VAL A 774 -18.10 18.64 10.99
C VAL A 774 -18.56 20.03 10.51
N GLU A 775 -18.72 20.20 9.21
CA GLU A 775 -19.51 21.27 8.58
C GLU A 775 -20.71 20.68 7.84
N ILE A 776 -21.85 21.36 7.87
CA ILE A 776 -23.11 20.83 7.32
C ILE A 776 -23.74 21.85 6.37
N TYR A 777 -24.11 21.39 5.18
CA TYR A 777 -24.79 22.16 4.15
C TYR A 777 -26.08 21.44 3.77
N HIS A 778 -27.23 22.04 4.06
CA HIS A 778 -28.54 21.45 3.79
C HIS A 778 -29.15 21.97 2.48
N ARG A 779 -29.97 21.12 1.84
CA ARG A 779 -30.77 21.47 0.65
C ARG A 779 -29.93 22.15 -0.44
N CYS A 780 -28.82 21.50 -0.78
CA CYS A 780 -28.01 21.89 -1.92
C CYS A 780 -28.76 21.55 -3.21
N ASP A 781 -28.87 22.54 -4.10
CA ASP A 781 -29.42 22.38 -5.45
C ASP A 781 -28.33 21.95 -6.45
N GLY A 782 -28.74 21.31 -7.55
CA GLY A 782 -27.86 20.93 -8.67
C GLY A 782 -27.47 19.45 -8.69
N GLU A 783 -26.46 19.09 -9.49
CA GLU A 783 -25.98 17.70 -9.58
C GLU A 783 -24.78 17.49 -8.64
N LYS A 784 -24.84 16.44 -7.79
CA LYS A 784 -23.73 16.04 -6.89
C LYS A 784 -22.40 15.85 -7.62
N GLU A 785 -22.44 15.35 -8.86
CA GLU A 785 -21.26 15.24 -9.73
C GLU A 785 -20.60 16.60 -9.95
N GLN A 786 -21.37 17.64 -10.29
CA GLN A 786 -20.83 18.98 -10.50
C GLN A 786 -20.18 19.53 -9.21
N LYS A 787 -20.78 19.23 -8.04
CA LYS A 787 -20.22 19.64 -6.74
C LYS A 787 -18.91 18.93 -6.42
N ILE A 788 -18.83 17.63 -6.67
CA ILE A 788 -17.59 16.85 -6.53
C ILE A 788 -16.50 17.42 -7.45
N ASN A 789 -16.85 17.77 -8.68
CA ASN A 789 -15.92 18.36 -9.65
C ASN A 789 -15.39 19.71 -9.15
N GLU A 790 -16.28 20.55 -8.60
CA GLU A 790 -15.93 21.84 -8.01
C GLU A 790 -15.00 21.68 -6.80
N ILE A 791 -15.31 20.75 -5.89
CA ILE A 791 -14.47 20.46 -4.71
C ILE A 791 -13.09 19.96 -5.13
N ASN A 792 -13.03 19.01 -6.08
CA ASN A 792 -11.77 18.51 -6.60
C ASN A 792 -10.95 19.63 -7.27
N TYR A 793 -11.61 20.51 -8.01
CA TYR A 793 -10.98 21.69 -8.59
C TYR A 793 -10.43 22.64 -7.51
N ILE A 794 -11.20 22.91 -6.45
CA ILE A 794 -10.77 23.74 -5.32
C ILE A 794 -9.56 23.11 -4.62
N TYR A 795 -9.62 21.82 -4.28
CA TYR A 795 -8.51 21.10 -3.65
C TYR A 795 -7.25 21.10 -4.52
N THR A 796 -7.41 20.92 -5.83
CA THR A 796 -6.30 20.89 -6.79
C THR A 796 -5.58 22.24 -6.89
N ASN A 797 -6.33 23.34 -6.70
CA ASN A 797 -5.81 24.71 -6.73
C ASN A 797 -5.56 25.30 -5.32
N ALA A 798 -5.80 24.53 -4.25
CA ALA A 798 -5.58 24.98 -2.89
C ALA A 798 -4.07 25.15 -2.63
N ASP A 799 -3.68 26.31 -2.11
CA ASP A 799 -2.33 26.57 -1.68
C ASP A 799 -2.18 26.31 -0.17
N SER A 800 -0.97 26.51 0.36
CA SER A 800 -0.70 26.37 1.80
C SER A 800 -1.36 27.45 2.66
N SER A 801 -2.08 28.42 2.06
CA SER A 801 -2.72 29.52 2.79
C SER A 801 -4.14 29.19 3.26
N GLY A 802 -4.75 28.13 2.73
CA GLY A 802 -6.12 27.74 3.05
C GLY A 802 -7.19 28.73 2.56
N ASN A 803 -6.83 29.63 1.64
CA ASN A 803 -7.70 30.69 1.16
C ASN A 803 -8.66 30.18 0.07
N ASN A 804 -9.59 29.30 0.46
CA ASN A 804 -10.68 28.81 -0.38
C ASN A 804 -11.97 28.67 0.46
N PRO A 805 -13.15 28.51 -0.18
CA PRO A 805 -14.44 28.51 0.52
C PRO A 805 -14.57 27.46 1.63
N TYR A 806 -13.72 26.43 1.62
CA TYR A 806 -13.74 25.28 2.53
C TYR A 806 -12.51 25.23 3.46
N GLY A 807 -11.63 26.24 3.44
CA GLY A 807 -10.41 26.26 4.26
C GLY A 807 -9.40 25.15 3.96
N ILE A 808 -9.51 24.49 2.80
CA ILE A 808 -8.75 23.29 2.45
C ILE A 808 -7.26 23.61 2.37
N ILE A 809 -6.43 22.82 3.06
CA ILE A 809 -4.97 22.87 2.96
C ILE A 809 -4.47 21.57 2.35
N GLN A 810 -3.72 21.67 1.26
CA GLN A 810 -3.21 20.49 0.59
C GLN A 810 -1.99 19.91 1.30
N GLN A 811 -2.02 18.61 1.55
CA GLN A 811 -0.90 17.78 1.99
C GLN A 811 -0.61 16.71 0.91
N ASN A 812 0.43 15.89 1.12
CA ASN A 812 0.91 15.00 0.05
C ASN A 812 -0.14 13.94 -0.37
N PHE A 813 -0.98 13.49 0.57
CA PHE A 813 -1.88 12.34 0.38
C PHE A 813 -3.31 12.51 0.94
N ASN A 814 -3.70 13.69 1.41
CA ASN A 814 -5.02 13.96 2.02
C ASN A 814 -6.14 14.27 0.99
N TYR A 815 -6.17 13.57 -0.14
CA TYR A 815 -7.16 13.82 -1.20
C TYR A 815 -8.61 13.73 -0.69
N PRO A 816 -9.52 14.59 -1.19
CA PRO A 816 -10.94 14.55 -0.85
C PRO A 816 -11.54 13.17 -1.12
N GLN A 817 -12.32 12.67 -0.17
CA GLN A 817 -13.04 11.40 -0.28
C GLN A 817 -14.55 11.67 -0.31
N PHE A 818 -15.27 10.99 -1.19
CA PHE A 818 -16.69 11.26 -1.44
C PHE A 818 -17.54 10.00 -1.19
N TYR A 819 -18.60 10.16 -0.40
CA TYR A 819 -19.49 9.09 0.06
C TYR A 819 -20.95 9.42 -0.17
N ARG A 820 -21.79 8.40 -0.28
CA ARG A 820 -23.25 8.50 -0.34
C ARG A 820 -23.85 7.81 0.87
N ILE A 821 -24.86 8.46 1.43
CA ILE A 821 -25.67 7.97 2.53
C ILE A 821 -26.91 7.30 1.92
N ILE A 822 -27.08 6.00 2.17
CA ILE A 822 -28.20 5.21 1.68
C ILE A 822 -29.06 4.78 2.86
N HIS A 823 -30.31 5.23 2.84
CA HIS A 823 -31.34 4.81 3.79
C HIS A 823 -32.00 3.51 3.33
N ASN A 824 -31.98 2.48 4.18
CA ASN A 824 -32.62 1.21 3.84
C ASN A 824 -34.15 1.33 3.94
N ARG A 825 -34.81 1.53 2.79
CA ARG A 825 -36.27 1.82 2.71
C ARG A 825 -37.20 0.65 3.07
N TYR A 826 -36.66 -0.53 3.39
CA TYR A 826 -37.44 -1.74 3.72
C TYR A 826 -37.48 -2.07 5.23
N TYR A 827 -37.02 -1.17 6.09
CA TYR A 827 -36.99 -1.37 7.54
C TYR A 827 -38.18 -0.65 8.22
N GLU A 828 -39.08 -1.40 8.88
CA GLU A 828 -40.25 -0.85 9.61
C GLU A 828 -39.88 -0.42 11.05
N GLY A 829 -38.85 0.42 11.20
CA GLY A 829 -38.43 1.00 12.48
C GLY A 829 -38.24 2.52 12.42
N ASN A 830 -38.34 3.21 13.55
CA ASN A 830 -38.27 4.68 13.62
C ASN A 830 -36.93 5.30 13.16
N ASN A 831 -35.87 4.51 12.95
CA ASN A 831 -34.63 4.89 12.29
C ASN A 831 -34.18 3.71 11.40
N PRO A 832 -34.30 3.79 10.06
CA PRO A 832 -33.78 2.76 9.18
C PRO A 832 -32.25 2.72 9.26
N PRO A 833 -31.61 1.54 9.22
CA PRO A 833 -30.15 1.45 9.20
C PRO A 833 -29.60 2.18 7.98
N VAL A 834 -28.68 3.11 8.23
CA VAL A 834 -28.02 3.92 7.22
C VAL A 834 -26.74 3.22 6.78
N HIS A 835 -26.54 3.12 5.47
CA HIS A 835 -25.31 2.59 4.89
C HIS A 835 -24.55 3.71 4.18
N ILE A 836 -23.29 3.91 4.57
CA ILE A 836 -22.37 4.80 3.88
C ILE A 836 -21.61 3.98 2.85
N VAL A 837 -21.73 4.36 1.59
CA VAL A 837 -21.01 3.74 0.46
C VAL A 837 -20.20 4.79 -0.27
N PRO A 838 -19.09 4.45 -0.95
CA PRO A 838 -18.38 5.43 -1.76
C PRO A 838 -19.28 5.97 -2.88
N PHE A 839 -19.08 7.23 -3.26
CA PHE A 839 -19.87 7.85 -4.33
C PHE A 839 -19.60 7.16 -5.67
N GLN A 840 -20.63 6.59 -6.28
CA GLN A 840 -20.57 5.98 -7.61
C GLN A 840 -21.36 6.80 -8.63
N ARG A 841 -20.73 7.02 -9.79
CA ARG A 841 -21.41 7.59 -10.97
C ARG A 841 -22.51 6.62 -11.39
N GLN A 842 -23.75 7.07 -11.49
CA GLN A 842 -24.77 6.27 -12.15
C GLN A 842 -24.39 6.20 -13.62
N ALA A 843 -23.99 5.02 -14.11
CA ALA A 843 -23.87 4.79 -15.53
C ALA A 843 -25.24 5.08 -16.14
N LYS A 844 -25.38 6.20 -16.86
CA LYS A 844 -26.52 6.42 -17.74
C LYS A 844 -26.43 5.33 -18.81
N TYR A 845 -27.16 4.24 -18.61
CA TYR A 845 -27.52 3.35 -19.70
C TYR A 845 -28.39 4.18 -20.65
N THR A 846 -27.77 4.67 -21.72
CA THR A 846 -28.45 5.14 -22.93
C THR A 846 -27.90 4.39 -24.10
#